data_AF-A0A0M9WDG4-F1
#
_entry.id   AF-A0A0M9WDG4-F1
#
_cell.length_a   1.000
_cell.length_b   1.000
_cell.length_c   1.000
_cell.angle_alpha   90.00
_cell.angle_beta   90.00
_cell.angle_gamma   90.00
#
_symmetry.space_group_name_H-M   'P 1'
#
loop_
_entity.id
_entity.type
_entity.pdbx_description
1 polymer ?
#
loop_
_entity_poly.entity_id
_entity_poly.type
_entity_poly.pdbx_seq_one_letter_code
_entity_poly.pdbx_strand_id
1 'polypeptide(L)'
;MTPPVLTFALPYPPKNDYVSSSEDVSDDSSSGTLSKNQQKRLVRQHRRSERSRLSEEMFSETDRRHKEEEIAKAAAEETPDMKARYGELPLMQSSTRTRESRTRIDDINLAMDGQEVFFSARLHVIRRMSAKLVFLVFRQQLGTFQGVLHEREGISSLAMIQWVEHLRVGSFVTVRGTVQKPEVPVLGCSIHDVELVINSIHLQVRREEPVPFSVYEAEIRTNEEEKAEGRRNHIPDRTRLANRILDLRTATSQSIFRLQAVTCNLFRSALDDREFVEIHTPKLQGAATESGSSVFQVNYFGRPAFLAQSPQLAKQMAIAADFGRVYEIGAVFRAENSNTHRHLTEYTGLDLEMAIDEHYHEMLDTLDAVIKNILNGIYTKRRREVDLVKSQFPSEDVVWLEKTPIIRFTDGIKMLNDSGWLNEEGEQLPLDEDLGTRDEIRLGELVKEQYGTDYYVLDKFPRGARPFYTMPDAEDDKYTNSFDMFIRGQEIVSGGQRIHDSHMLEENMRRVGINPDDMEEYLEGFRWGAPPHAGAGVGLERIVMLILKLGNIRLTSLFPRDPKSLPAKPVSEQLRHPESSTIEPPWQREHKGRVASDPSELQPLEHLIANYGDATSTSWFDDRFKVWRDMATGAAVAYVPSSSNYAIIPGNPACDPKQYSRTITQFLQWLRRETKFKPVWILCSPEVETILGERLGWRSLSCIAEERVDPSRNQAASDGEIARKLRRAETEGIKLVSMNQGEMVPDDIRKKIDERVGEWLSNRKGTQVHLSQIRPWCDSEHRWYFYALDKNGLVCAFVALAMLSPAHGMQVKYSLDFPGAPNGVIEYIVTHAIQTAAKSGVKGLTFGAGATSQLTAGHNMRGTKVKMLEHTYETLAKQFHLVRKSEFRAKLGATEDPLYISYPTHGLGSKGIRAILNFFED
;
A
#
# COMPACT_ATOMS: atom_id res chain seq x y z
N MET A 1 56.52 -29.39 6.41
CA MET A 1 56.86 -30.19 5.22
C MET A 1 55.61 -30.32 4.34
N THR A 2 55.39 -29.34 3.46
CA THR A 2 54.91 -29.48 2.07
C THR A 2 54.85 -28.06 1.46
N PRO A 3 55.35 -27.84 0.23
CA PRO A 3 55.63 -26.52 -0.34
C PRO A 3 54.53 -26.04 -1.32
N PRO A 4 54.67 -24.83 -1.91
CA PRO A 4 53.55 -24.02 -2.42
C PRO A 4 53.25 -24.17 -3.92
N VAL A 5 52.16 -23.50 -4.30
CA VAL A 5 51.52 -23.39 -5.62
C VAL A 5 52.33 -22.53 -6.60
N LEU A 6 52.42 -22.95 -7.86
CA LEU A 6 52.51 -22.07 -9.03
C LEU A 6 52.01 -22.78 -10.32
N THR A 7 51.26 -21.98 -11.07
CA THR A 7 50.58 -22.10 -12.38
C THR A 7 51.31 -22.83 -13.53
N PHE A 8 50.54 -23.44 -14.46
CA PHE A 8 50.52 -23.17 -15.93
C PHE A 8 49.40 -23.97 -16.64
N ALA A 9 49.05 -23.56 -17.87
CA ALA A 9 47.73 -23.70 -18.50
C ALA A 9 47.63 -24.70 -19.67
N LEU A 10 46.37 -25.01 -20.05
CA LEU A 10 45.79 -25.52 -21.33
C LEU A 10 45.97 -27.02 -21.71
N PRO A 11 45.12 -27.63 -22.59
CA PRO A 11 43.76 -27.31 -23.07
C PRO A 11 42.77 -28.52 -23.04
N TYR A 12 41.45 -28.28 -23.21
CA TYR A 12 40.41 -29.31 -23.40
C TYR A 12 40.00 -29.46 -24.89
N PRO A 13 39.65 -30.67 -25.39
CA PRO A 13 39.14 -30.92 -26.75
C PRO A 13 37.60 -30.79 -26.87
N PRO A 14 37.04 -30.78 -28.10
CA PRO A 14 35.73 -30.21 -28.42
C PRO A 14 34.56 -31.19 -28.28
N LYS A 15 33.36 -30.64 -28.01
CA LYS A 15 32.07 -31.34 -28.09
C LYS A 15 31.39 -31.03 -29.42
N ASN A 16 30.87 -32.09 -30.06
CA ASN A 16 30.07 -32.06 -31.27
C ASN A 16 28.73 -31.36 -31.07
N ASP A 17 28.41 -30.48 -32.01
CA ASP A 17 27.12 -29.81 -32.20
C ASP A 17 26.08 -30.77 -32.79
N TYR A 18 24.87 -30.75 -32.22
CA TYR A 18 23.64 -31.12 -32.93
C TYR A 18 22.82 -29.86 -33.14
N VAL A 19 22.73 -29.48 -34.41
CA VAL A 19 21.97 -28.36 -34.95
C VAL A 19 20.47 -28.68 -34.92
N SER A 20 19.66 -27.76 -34.37
CA SER A 20 18.26 -27.60 -34.77
C SER A 20 17.98 -26.11 -34.89
N SER A 21 17.51 -25.73 -36.08
CA SER A 21 17.54 -24.40 -36.68
C SER A 21 16.61 -23.39 -36.00
N SER A 22 17.19 -22.29 -35.56
CA SER A 22 16.52 -20.99 -35.42
C SER A 22 16.36 -20.34 -36.79
N GLU A 23 15.14 -20.14 -37.26
CA GLU A 23 14.88 -19.15 -38.31
C GLU A 23 14.63 -17.79 -37.65
N ASP A 24 15.60 -16.90 -37.86
CA ASP A 24 15.47 -15.46 -37.68
C ASP A 24 14.33 -14.91 -38.54
N VAL A 25 13.45 -14.11 -37.92
CA VAL A 25 12.59 -13.19 -38.67
C VAL A 25 13.16 -11.80 -38.45
N SER A 26 13.99 -11.38 -39.40
CA SER A 26 14.39 -9.99 -39.60
C SER A 26 13.17 -9.16 -40.00
N ASP A 27 12.97 -8.05 -39.29
CA ASP A 27 12.04 -6.98 -39.60
C ASP A 27 12.60 -6.19 -40.79
N ASP A 28 11.98 -6.31 -41.97
CA ASP A 28 12.23 -5.38 -43.06
C ASP A 28 10.91 -4.84 -43.61
N SER A 29 10.78 -3.53 -43.49
CA SER A 29 9.65 -2.73 -43.91
C SER A 29 9.65 -2.57 -45.43
N SER A 30 8.75 -3.28 -46.12
CA SER A 30 8.26 -2.81 -47.42
C SER A 30 6.84 -3.32 -47.70
N SER A 31 6.02 -2.40 -48.20
CA SER A 31 4.64 -2.62 -48.62
C SER A 31 4.54 -3.66 -49.74
N GLY A 32 3.88 -4.79 -49.49
CA GLY A 32 3.54 -5.78 -50.52
C GLY A 32 2.38 -6.68 -50.11
N THR A 33 1.32 -6.70 -50.91
CA THR A 33 0.09 -7.48 -50.71
C THR A 33 0.37 -9.00 -50.79
N LEU A 34 -0.02 -9.76 -49.76
CA LEU A 34 0.15 -11.22 -49.71
C LEU A 34 -0.54 -11.94 -50.89
N SER A 35 0.12 -12.97 -51.44
CA SER A 35 -0.38 -13.81 -52.54
C SER A 35 -1.62 -14.64 -52.12
N LYS A 36 -2.61 -14.79 -53.03
CA LYS A 36 -3.85 -15.58 -52.83
C LYS A 36 -3.60 -17.03 -52.35
N ASN A 37 -2.47 -17.63 -52.72
CA ASN A 37 -2.13 -19.00 -52.28
C ASN A 37 -1.57 -19.04 -50.84
N GLN A 38 -0.84 -18.01 -50.40
CA GLN A 38 -0.41 -17.88 -49.01
C GLN A 38 -1.59 -17.59 -48.08
N GLN A 39 -2.54 -16.75 -48.50
CA GLN A 39 -3.79 -16.52 -47.76
C GLN A 39 -4.61 -17.81 -47.58
N LYS A 40 -4.78 -18.62 -48.63
CA LYS A 40 -5.50 -19.90 -48.53
C LYS A 40 -4.80 -20.91 -47.61
N ARG A 41 -3.46 -20.93 -47.59
CA ARG A 41 -2.68 -21.82 -46.72
C ARG A 41 -2.79 -21.41 -45.25
N LEU A 42 -2.74 -20.10 -44.95
CA LEU A 42 -2.97 -19.55 -43.61
C LEU A 42 -4.39 -19.82 -43.09
N VAL A 43 -5.43 -19.64 -43.93
CA VAL A 43 -6.82 -19.93 -43.56
C VAL A 43 -7.03 -21.42 -43.25
N ARG A 44 -6.38 -22.31 -44.02
CA ARG A 44 -6.47 -23.76 -43.81
C ARG A 44 -5.73 -24.21 -42.53
N GLN A 45 -4.62 -23.56 -42.20
CA GLN A 45 -3.86 -23.79 -40.98
C GLN A 45 -4.61 -23.25 -39.75
N HIS A 46 -5.24 -22.08 -39.86
CA HIS A 46 -6.09 -21.49 -38.83
C HIS A 46 -7.32 -22.37 -38.54
N ARG A 47 -8.04 -22.84 -39.58
CA ARG A 47 -9.16 -23.79 -39.41
C ARG A 47 -8.75 -25.11 -38.76
N ARG A 48 -7.55 -25.62 -39.04
CA ARG A 48 -7.04 -26.86 -38.43
C ARG A 48 -6.68 -26.65 -36.96
N SER A 49 -6.13 -25.48 -36.61
CA SER A 49 -5.86 -25.09 -35.22
C SER A 49 -7.12 -24.85 -34.41
N GLU A 50 -8.16 -24.23 -34.99
CA GLU A 50 -9.45 -24.02 -34.31
C GLU A 50 -10.20 -25.34 -34.10
N ARG A 51 -10.15 -26.26 -35.06
CA ARG A 51 -10.76 -27.59 -34.89
C ARG A 51 -10.05 -28.43 -33.83
N SER A 52 -8.74 -28.28 -33.69
CA SER A 52 -7.95 -28.90 -32.61
C SER A 52 -8.31 -28.29 -31.25
N ARG A 53 -8.41 -26.96 -31.16
CA ARG A 53 -8.81 -26.26 -29.93
C ARG A 53 -10.23 -26.57 -29.50
N LEU A 54 -11.19 -26.60 -30.43
CA LEU A 54 -12.58 -26.97 -30.14
C LEU A 54 -12.69 -28.44 -29.70
N SER A 55 -11.87 -29.32 -30.26
CA SER A 55 -11.79 -30.72 -29.83
C SER A 55 -11.17 -30.86 -28.44
N GLU A 56 -10.13 -30.09 -28.11
CA GLU A 56 -9.53 -30.04 -26.76
C GLU A 56 -10.49 -29.42 -25.72
N GLU A 57 -11.22 -28.37 -26.10
CA GLU A 57 -12.23 -27.71 -25.25
C GLU A 57 -13.42 -28.65 -24.98
N MET A 58 -13.93 -29.38 -25.99
CA MET A 58 -14.97 -30.40 -25.80
C MET A 58 -14.49 -31.62 -24.99
N PHE A 59 -13.24 -32.06 -25.20
CA PHE A 59 -12.67 -33.16 -24.41
C PHE A 59 -12.53 -32.75 -22.94
N SER A 60 -12.08 -31.52 -22.67
CA SER A 60 -11.99 -30.96 -21.31
C SER A 60 -13.34 -30.82 -20.61
N GLU A 61 -14.43 -30.57 -21.34
CA GLU A 61 -15.77 -30.39 -20.75
C GLU A 61 -16.43 -31.74 -20.40
N THR A 62 -16.19 -32.75 -21.24
CA THR A 62 -16.67 -34.13 -21.01
C THR A 62 -15.95 -34.76 -19.82
N ASP A 63 -14.63 -34.57 -19.72
CA ASP A 63 -13.80 -35.04 -18.59
C ASP A 63 -14.18 -34.37 -17.26
N ARG A 64 -14.62 -33.09 -17.31
CA ARG A 64 -15.12 -32.38 -16.13
C ARG A 64 -16.46 -32.93 -15.65
N ARG A 65 -17.41 -33.20 -16.56
CA ARG A 65 -18.70 -33.83 -16.21
C ARG A 65 -18.50 -35.22 -15.62
N HIS A 66 -17.62 -36.02 -16.20
CA HIS A 66 -17.36 -37.37 -15.71
C HIS A 66 -16.77 -37.35 -14.28
N LYS A 67 -15.87 -36.41 -13.99
CA LYS A 67 -15.37 -36.18 -12.61
C LYS A 67 -16.47 -35.69 -11.66
N GLU A 68 -17.30 -34.75 -12.10
CA GLU A 68 -18.42 -34.26 -11.29
C GLU A 68 -19.41 -35.39 -10.95
N GLU A 69 -19.67 -36.30 -11.90
CA GLU A 69 -20.51 -37.49 -11.70
C GLU A 69 -19.87 -38.52 -10.75
N GLU A 70 -18.57 -38.81 -10.90
CA GLU A 70 -17.85 -39.70 -9.97
C GLU A 70 -17.85 -39.16 -8.54
N ILE A 71 -17.70 -37.85 -8.38
CA ILE A 71 -17.71 -37.23 -7.05
C ILE A 71 -19.12 -37.20 -6.47
N ALA A 72 -20.15 -36.90 -7.27
CA ALA A 72 -21.53 -36.97 -6.83
C ALA A 72 -21.93 -38.39 -6.39
N LYS A 73 -21.45 -39.40 -7.13
CA LYS A 73 -21.62 -40.81 -6.76
C LYS A 73 -20.90 -41.14 -5.46
N ALA A 74 -19.63 -40.73 -5.32
CA ALA A 74 -18.88 -40.94 -4.08
C ALA A 74 -19.57 -40.28 -2.87
N ALA A 75 -20.11 -39.06 -3.02
CA ALA A 75 -20.85 -38.36 -1.97
C ALA A 75 -22.19 -39.03 -1.60
N ALA A 76 -22.80 -39.73 -2.56
CA ALA A 76 -24.01 -40.52 -2.34
C ALA A 76 -23.72 -41.84 -1.60
N GLU A 77 -22.55 -42.44 -1.85
CA GLU A 77 -22.10 -43.71 -1.26
C GLU A 77 -21.42 -43.54 0.12
N GLU A 78 -21.14 -42.31 0.55
CA GLU A 78 -20.55 -42.03 1.85
C GLU A 78 -21.42 -42.45 3.05
N THR A 79 -20.80 -43.14 4.00
CA THR A 79 -21.40 -43.46 5.30
C THR A 79 -21.53 -42.20 6.19
N PRO A 80 -22.40 -42.20 7.22
CA PRO A 80 -22.50 -41.10 8.18
C PRO A 80 -21.15 -40.78 8.85
N ASP A 81 -20.35 -41.79 9.17
CA ASP A 81 -19.03 -41.63 9.78
C ASP A 81 -18.04 -40.96 8.83
N MET A 82 -18.08 -41.27 7.53
CA MET A 82 -17.26 -40.59 6.52
C MET A 82 -17.64 -39.11 6.41
N LYS A 83 -18.94 -38.79 6.38
CA LYS A 83 -19.43 -37.41 6.36
C LYS A 83 -19.04 -36.62 7.61
N ALA A 84 -19.01 -37.25 8.77
CA ALA A 84 -18.63 -36.61 10.03
C ALA A 84 -17.13 -36.21 10.10
N ARG A 85 -16.27 -36.76 9.24
CA ARG A 85 -14.82 -36.50 9.23
C ARG A 85 -14.42 -35.17 8.59
N TYR A 86 -15.35 -34.48 7.91
CA TYR A 86 -15.07 -33.18 7.31
C TYR A 86 -16.29 -32.26 7.32
N GLY A 87 -16.10 -31.02 6.86
CA GLY A 87 -17.15 -30.00 6.85
C GLY A 87 -16.84 -28.81 7.74
N GLU A 88 -17.85 -27.97 7.94
CA GLU A 88 -17.72 -26.76 8.76
C GLU A 88 -18.13 -27.02 10.20
N LEU A 89 -17.32 -26.56 11.15
CA LEU A 89 -17.72 -26.53 12.55
C LEU A 89 -18.71 -25.40 12.78
N PRO A 90 -19.63 -25.54 13.76
CA PRO A 90 -20.46 -24.43 14.19
C PRO A 90 -19.59 -23.29 14.72
N LEU A 91 -20.12 -22.07 14.64
CA LEU A 91 -19.46 -20.88 15.18
C LEU A 91 -19.08 -21.13 16.65
N MET A 92 -17.79 -20.96 16.96
CA MET A 92 -17.28 -21.13 18.32
C MET A 92 -17.79 -19.97 19.20
N GLN A 93 -18.87 -20.24 19.95
CA GLN A 93 -19.47 -19.32 20.91
C GLN A 93 -19.37 -19.88 22.34
N SER A 94 -18.30 -20.62 22.63
CA SER A 94 -18.06 -21.24 23.95
C SER A 94 -19.20 -22.13 24.47
N SER A 95 -19.99 -22.73 23.57
CA SER A 95 -21.12 -23.61 23.92
C SER A 95 -20.70 -24.95 24.51
N THR A 96 -19.48 -25.41 24.20
CA THR A 96 -18.94 -26.69 24.66
C THR A 96 -17.46 -26.57 25.01
N ARG A 97 -16.99 -27.45 25.91
CA ARG A 97 -15.58 -27.56 26.29
C ARG A 97 -15.18 -29.02 26.43
N THR A 98 -14.74 -29.64 25.33
CA THR A 98 -14.36 -31.07 25.29
C THR A 98 -13.14 -31.42 26.13
N ARG A 99 -12.32 -30.42 26.51
CA ARG A 99 -11.05 -30.56 27.26
C ARG A 99 -10.03 -31.50 26.60
N GLU A 100 -10.22 -31.77 25.34
CA GLU A 100 -9.32 -32.60 24.58
C GLU A 100 -7.98 -31.89 24.36
N SER A 101 -6.89 -32.62 24.55
CA SER A 101 -5.54 -32.09 24.36
C SER A 101 -5.28 -31.82 22.89
N ARG A 102 -4.69 -30.67 22.59
CA ARG A 102 -4.25 -30.31 21.24
C ARG A 102 -2.74 -30.26 21.20
N THR A 103 -2.16 -31.06 20.30
CA THR A 103 -0.71 -31.08 20.06
C THR A 103 -0.30 -29.79 19.38
N ARG A 104 0.80 -29.15 19.82
CA ARG A 104 1.39 -28.05 19.05
C ARG A 104 2.20 -28.64 17.91
N ILE A 105 2.17 -28.00 16.74
CA ILE A 105 2.93 -28.47 15.59
C ILE A 105 4.42 -28.58 15.93
N ASP A 106 4.99 -27.58 16.60
CA ASP A 106 6.40 -27.58 17.00
C ASP A 106 6.80 -28.71 17.97
N ASP A 107 5.83 -29.40 18.61
CA ASP A 107 6.12 -30.55 19.49
C ASP A 107 6.12 -31.90 18.72
N ILE A 108 5.64 -31.92 17.48
CA ILE A 108 5.56 -33.13 16.65
C ILE A 108 6.96 -33.51 16.16
N ASN A 109 7.34 -34.77 16.36
CA ASN A 109 8.65 -35.29 16.01
C ASN A 109 8.59 -36.79 15.69
N LEU A 110 9.74 -37.35 15.28
CA LEU A 110 9.86 -38.76 14.86
C LEU A 110 9.43 -39.78 15.93
N ALA A 111 9.52 -39.46 17.22
CA ALA A 111 9.10 -40.37 18.28
C ALA A 111 7.57 -40.56 18.36
N MET A 112 6.81 -39.72 17.65
CA MET A 112 5.35 -39.80 17.56
C MET A 112 4.87 -40.65 16.36
N ASP A 113 5.77 -41.32 15.63
CA ASP A 113 5.41 -42.23 14.53
C ASP A 113 4.35 -43.26 14.98
N GLY A 114 3.27 -43.38 14.19
CA GLY A 114 2.11 -44.21 14.49
C GLY A 114 1.11 -43.62 15.50
N GLN A 115 1.39 -42.50 16.15
CA GLN A 115 0.48 -41.87 17.12
C GLN A 115 -0.56 -40.98 16.42
N GLU A 116 -1.78 -40.95 16.95
CA GLU A 116 -2.78 -39.97 16.53
C GLU A 116 -2.52 -38.62 17.21
N VAL A 117 -2.55 -37.55 16.42
CA VAL A 117 -2.44 -36.17 16.89
C VAL A 117 -3.65 -35.36 16.48
N PHE A 118 -3.99 -34.38 17.32
CA PHE A 118 -5.11 -33.46 17.11
C PHE A 118 -4.62 -32.03 17.28
N PHE A 119 -4.82 -31.17 16.28
CA PHE A 119 -4.37 -29.78 16.35
C PHE A 119 -5.25 -28.83 15.55
N SER A 120 -5.09 -27.53 15.80
CA SER A 120 -5.70 -26.47 15.00
C SER A 120 -4.62 -25.59 14.39
N ALA A 121 -4.75 -25.32 13.10
CA ALA A 121 -3.72 -24.62 12.32
C ALA A 121 -4.33 -23.83 11.17
N ARG A 122 -3.54 -22.93 10.58
CA ARG A 122 -3.88 -22.33 9.29
C ARG A 122 -3.52 -23.29 8.17
N LEU A 123 -4.41 -23.42 7.20
CA LEU A 123 -4.11 -24.08 5.94
C LEU A 123 -3.17 -23.18 5.14
N HIS A 124 -1.91 -23.58 4.97
CA HIS A 124 -0.85 -22.75 4.42
C HIS A 124 -0.61 -23.00 2.92
N VAL A 125 -0.66 -24.26 2.48
CA VAL A 125 -0.55 -24.64 1.06
C VAL A 125 -1.47 -25.83 0.79
N ILE A 126 -2.03 -25.89 -0.42
CA ILE A 126 -2.73 -27.07 -0.96
C ILE A 126 -2.02 -27.46 -2.26
N ARG A 127 -1.53 -28.69 -2.37
CA ARG A 127 -0.91 -29.23 -3.58
C ARG A 127 -1.69 -30.46 -4.03
N ARG A 128 -2.35 -30.34 -5.19
CA ARG A 128 -3.12 -31.43 -5.80
C ARG A 128 -2.16 -32.33 -6.58
N MET A 129 -2.12 -33.61 -6.25
CA MET A 129 -1.24 -34.58 -6.92
C MET A 129 -2.02 -35.42 -7.92
N SER A 130 -3.20 -35.88 -7.53
CA SER A 130 -4.14 -36.60 -8.38
C SER A 130 -5.56 -36.35 -7.89
N ALA A 131 -6.57 -36.86 -8.60
CA ALA A 131 -7.95 -36.77 -8.13
C ALA A 131 -8.17 -37.43 -6.75
N LYS A 132 -7.32 -38.39 -6.39
CA LYS A 132 -7.44 -39.21 -5.18
C LYS A 132 -6.39 -38.89 -4.11
N LEU A 133 -5.56 -37.86 -4.31
CA LEU A 133 -4.45 -37.52 -3.41
C LEU A 133 -4.17 -36.02 -3.41
N VAL A 134 -4.21 -35.41 -2.22
CA VAL A 134 -3.86 -34.01 -1.98
C VAL A 134 -2.89 -33.88 -0.80
N PHE A 135 -1.85 -33.09 -0.98
CA PHE A 135 -0.97 -32.66 0.11
C PHE A 135 -1.42 -31.30 0.64
N LEU A 136 -1.45 -31.18 1.96
CA LEU A 136 -1.79 -29.95 2.67
C LEU A 136 -0.61 -29.57 3.55
N VAL A 137 -0.23 -28.30 3.55
CA VAL A 137 0.71 -27.78 4.56
C VAL A 137 -0.10 -27.03 5.60
N PHE A 138 0.03 -27.44 6.86
CA PHE A 138 -0.55 -26.76 8.00
C PHE A 138 0.50 -25.87 8.65
N ARG A 139 0.08 -24.70 9.11
CA ARG A 139 0.98 -23.78 9.81
C ARG A 139 0.41 -23.34 11.16
N GLN A 140 1.26 -23.40 12.17
CA GLN A 140 1.02 -22.84 13.49
C GLN A 140 2.22 -22.00 13.90
N GLN A 141 2.07 -20.67 13.83
CA GLN A 141 3.17 -19.72 14.05
C GLN A 141 4.37 -19.99 13.12
N LEU A 142 5.52 -20.39 13.68
CA LEU A 142 6.77 -20.71 12.97
C LEU A 142 6.79 -22.14 12.41
N GLY A 143 5.99 -23.05 12.98
CA GLY A 143 5.95 -24.45 12.59
C GLY A 143 5.08 -24.69 11.36
N THR A 144 5.59 -25.44 10.39
CA THR A 144 4.86 -26.00 9.25
C THR A 144 4.95 -27.53 9.25
N PHE A 145 3.84 -28.17 8.92
CA PHE A 145 3.72 -29.63 8.93
C PHE A 145 2.87 -30.11 7.75
N GLN A 146 3.39 -31.10 7.01
CA GLN A 146 2.69 -31.69 5.87
C GLN A 146 1.66 -32.72 6.35
N GLY A 147 0.47 -32.64 5.77
CA GLY A 147 -0.53 -33.69 5.82
C GLY A 147 -0.83 -34.24 4.43
N VAL A 148 -1.16 -35.52 4.41
CA VAL A 148 -1.51 -36.31 3.24
C VAL A 148 -2.96 -36.76 3.40
N LEU A 149 -3.79 -36.42 2.42
CA LEU A 149 -5.15 -36.92 2.32
C LEU A 149 -5.29 -37.67 1.00
N HIS A 150 -5.52 -38.97 1.11
CA HIS A 150 -5.79 -39.84 -0.03
C HIS A 150 -7.07 -40.67 0.20
N GLU A 151 -7.63 -41.20 -0.89
CA GLU A 151 -8.82 -42.03 -0.82
C GLU A 151 -8.53 -43.33 -0.04
N ARG A 152 -9.31 -43.59 1.00
CA ARG A 152 -9.25 -44.82 1.79
C ARG A 152 -10.65 -45.33 2.01
N GLU A 153 -10.87 -46.59 1.66
CA GLU A 153 -12.16 -47.25 1.78
C GLU A 153 -12.72 -47.12 3.22
N GLY A 154 -13.96 -46.64 3.34
CA GLY A 154 -14.63 -46.43 4.63
C GLY A 154 -14.09 -45.28 5.51
N ILE A 155 -13.03 -44.58 5.11
CA ILE A 155 -12.39 -43.51 5.91
C ILE A 155 -12.45 -42.16 5.21
N SER A 156 -11.87 -42.05 4.01
CA SER A 156 -11.74 -40.79 3.27
C SER A 156 -12.21 -40.99 1.83
N SER A 157 -13.29 -40.31 1.45
CA SER A 157 -13.89 -40.36 0.12
C SER A 157 -13.24 -39.38 -0.86
N LEU A 158 -13.54 -39.56 -2.14
CA LEU A 158 -13.28 -38.57 -3.18
C LEU A 158 -14.00 -37.22 -2.91
N ALA A 159 -15.18 -37.25 -2.30
CA ALA A 159 -15.95 -36.06 -1.96
C ALA A 159 -15.25 -35.22 -0.85
N MET A 160 -14.67 -35.88 0.15
CA MET A 160 -13.84 -35.23 1.18
C MET A 160 -12.62 -34.55 0.57
N ILE A 161 -11.89 -35.24 -0.33
CA ILE A 161 -10.73 -34.69 -1.03
C ILE A 161 -11.14 -33.46 -1.83
N GLN A 162 -12.20 -33.57 -2.63
CA GLN A 162 -12.71 -32.45 -3.42
C GLN A 162 -13.12 -31.27 -2.51
N TRP A 163 -13.77 -31.52 -1.38
CA TRP A 163 -14.15 -30.47 -0.43
C TRP A 163 -12.93 -29.72 0.11
N VAL A 164 -11.90 -30.46 0.54
CA VAL A 164 -10.64 -29.86 1.01
C VAL A 164 -9.95 -29.04 -0.07
N GLU A 165 -9.94 -29.52 -1.31
CA GLU A 165 -9.34 -28.82 -2.46
C GLU A 165 -9.98 -27.45 -2.76
N HIS A 166 -11.23 -27.25 -2.34
CA HIS A 166 -11.96 -25.99 -2.49
C HIS A 166 -11.82 -25.06 -1.28
N LEU A 167 -11.16 -25.51 -0.21
CA LEU A 167 -10.83 -24.63 0.91
C LEU A 167 -9.84 -23.56 0.45
N ARG A 168 -10.06 -22.33 0.94
CA ARG A 168 -9.15 -21.23 0.66
C ARG A 168 -7.96 -21.32 1.61
N VAL A 169 -6.74 -21.31 1.04
CA VAL A 169 -5.50 -21.10 1.79
C VAL A 169 -5.65 -19.87 2.71
N GLY A 170 -5.13 -19.97 3.93
CA GLY A 170 -5.27 -18.99 5.00
C GLY A 170 -6.44 -19.25 5.95
N SER A 171 -7.38 -20.14 5.60
CA SER A 171 -8.46 -20.58 6.49
C SER A 171 -7.92 -21.31 7.71
N PHE A 172 -8.67 -21.29 8.81
CA PHE A 172 -8.31 -21.97 10.06
C PHE A 172 -9.06 -23.30 10.15
N VAL A 173 -8.31 -24.38 10.32
CA VAL A 173 -8.83 -25.74 10.33
C VAL A 173 -8.45 -26.44 11.62
N THR A 174 -9.24 -27.43 11.99
CA THR A 174 -8.92 -28.40 13.03
C THR A 174 -8.74 -29.77 12.37
N VAL A 175 -7.67 -30.48 12.70
CA VAL A 175 -7.22 -31.66 11.98
C VAL A 175 -6.90 -32.77 12.98
N ARG A 176 -7.33 -33.99 12.65
CA ARG A 176 -6.84 -35.23 13.27
C ARG A 176 -6.15 -36.08 12.24
N GLY A 177 -5.10 -36.75 12.65
CA GLY A 177 -4.44 -37.73 11.80
C GLY A 177 -3.41 -38.52 12.55
N THR A 178 -2.92 -39.56 11.87
CA THR A 178 -1.86 -40.42 12.38
C THR A 178 -0.54 -39.93 11.82
N VAL A 179 0.45 -39.70 12.70
CA VAL A 179 1.80 -39.34 12.29
C VAL A 179 2.47 -40.55 11.66
N GLN A 180 3.16 -40.36 10.54
CA GLN A 180 3.95 -41.39 9.89
C GLN A 180 5.25 -40.83 9.33
N LYS A 181 6.21 -41.71 9.00
CA LYS A 181 7.39 -41.31 8.21
C LYS A 181 7.00 -41.10 6.74
N PRO A 182 7.47 -40.02 6.10
CA PRO A 182 7.26 -39.82 4.67
C PRO A 182 8.20 -40.72 3.87
N GLU A 183 7.87 -41.01 2.61
CA GLU A 183 8.77 -41.73 1.69
C GLU A 183 10.05 -40.94 1.41
N VAL A 184 9.94 -39.61 1.36
CA VAL A 184 11.05 -38.66 1.17
C VAL A 184 10.90 -37.53 2.18
N PRO A 185 11.98 -37.07 2.84
CA PRO A 185 11.93 -35.97 3.79
C PRO A 185 11.24 -34.72 3.20
N VAL A 186 10.34 -34.13 3.98
CA VAL A 186 9.52 -32.99 3.53
C VAL A 186 10.28 -31.68 3.73
N LEU A 187 11.21 -31.38 2.83
CA LEU A 187 12.08 -30.20 2.94
C LEU A 187 11.33 -28.85 2.88
N GLY A 188 10.09 -28.84 2.37
CA GLY A 188 9.25 -27.63 2.29
C GLY A 188 8.49 -27.28 3.57
N CYS A 189 8.63 -28.04 4.65
CA CYS A 189 8.03 -27.78 5.96
C CYS A 189 9.13 -27.65 7.02
N SER A 190 8.83 -27.12 8.22
CA SER A 190 9.81 -27.09 9.32
C SER A 190 10.00 -28.46 9.98
N ILE A 191 9.05 -29.36 9.77
CA ILE A 191 9.10 -30.76 10.21
C ILE A 191 9.30 -31.61 8.96
N HIS A 192 10.48 -32.23 8.86
CA HIS A 192 10.92 -32.95 7.65
C HIS A 192 10.74 -34.46 7.76
N ASP A 193 10.87 -35.01 8.97
CA ASP A 193 11.06 -36.46 9.18
C ASP A 193 9.74 -37.23 9.37
N VAL A 194 8.64 -36.51 9.50
CA VAL A 194 7.29 -37.08 9.65
C VAL A 194 6.28 -36.27 8.84
N GLU A 195 5.17 -36.91 8.49
CA GLU A 195 3.98 -36.32 7.88
C GLU A 195 2.70 -36.85 8.53
N LEU A 196 1.57 -36.19 8.29
CA LEU A 196 0.28 -36.56 8.88
C LEU A 196 -0.60 -37.28 7.87
N VAL A 197 -1.02 -38.52 8.14
CA VAL A 197 -2.14 -39.13 7.42
C VAL A 197 -3.44 -38.58 7.99
N ILE A 198 -4.16 -37.80 7.19
CA ILE A 198 -5.35 -37.08 7.66
C ILE A 198 -6.53 -38.04 7.84
N ASN A 199 -7.04 -38.11 9.06
CA ASN A 199 -8.22 -38.91 9.44
C ASN A 199 -9.49 -38.07 9.50
N SER A 200 -9.39 -36.79 9.86
CA SER A 200 -10.50 -35.82 9.81
C SER A 200 -9.97 -34.39 9.68
N ILE A 201 -10.70 -33.53 8.98
CA ILE A 201 -10.37 -32.11 8.82
C ILE A 201 -11.64 -31.27 8.77
N HIS A 202 -11.78 -30.35 9.73
CA HIS A 202 -12.93 -29.47 9.81
C HIS A 202 -12.53 -28.01 9.67
N LEU A 203 -13.33 -27.26 8.94
CA LEU A 203 -13.16 -25.82 8.79
C LEU A 203 -13.72 -25.12 10.02
N GLN A 204 -12.85 -24.45 10.77
CA GLN A 204 -13.26 -23.69 11.96
C GLN A 204 -13.49 -22.22 11.63
N VAL A 205 -12.63 -21.62 10.80
CA VAL A 205 -12.80 -20.24 10.33
C VAL A 205 -12.51 -20.17 8.84
N ARG A 206 -13.53 -19.86 8.06
CA ARG A 206 -13.45 -19.66 6.61
C ARG A 206 -12.79 -18.32 6.29
N ARG A 207 -11.92 -18.29 5.27
CA ARG A 207 -11.45 -17.04 4.66
C ARG A 207 -12.49 -16.51 3.66
N GLU A 208 -13.21 -15.45 4.03
CA GLU A 208 -14.29 -14.88 3.20
C GLU A 208 -13.80 -14.07 2.00
N GLU A 209 -12.64 -13.41 2.13
CA GLU A 209 -12.15 -12.49 1.11
C GLU A 209 -10.83 -12.98 0.46
N PRO A 210 -10.61 -12.68 -0.83
CA PRO A 210 -9.29 -12.78 -1.45
C PRO A 210 -8.26 -11.93 -0.68
N VAL A 211 -6.99 -12.33 -0.74
CA VAL A 211 -5.88 -11.59 -0.12
C VAL A 211 -4.90 -11.20 -1.22
N PRO A 212 -4.17 -10.08 -1.09
CA PRO A 212 -3.28 -9.60 -2.14
C PRO A 212 -2.10 -10.53 -2.43
N PHE A 213 -1.67 -11.31 -1.43
CA PHE A 213 -0.65 -12.35 -1.55
C PHE A 213 -0.89 -13.42 -0.49
N SER A 214 -0.42 -14.64 -0.70
CA SER A 214 -0.40 -15.69 0.34
C SER A 214 0.83 -15.53 1.23
N VAL A 215 0.78 -16.09 2.44
CA VAL A 215 1.96 -16.06 3.31
C VAL A 215 3.12 -16.86 2.70
N TYR A 216 2.81 -17.95 2.00
CA TYR A 216 3.79 -18.74 1.26
C TYR A 216 4.52 -17.88 0.22
N GLU A 217 3.80 -17.10 -0.61
CA GLU A 217 4.41 -16.20 -1.59
C GLU A 217 5.31 -15.13 -0.94
N ALA A 218 4.94 -14.61 0.24
CA ALA A 218 5.74 -13.63 0.96
C ALA A 218 7.02 -14.21 1.60
N GLU A 219 7.15 -15.54 1.68
CA GLU A 219 8.30 -16.26 2.26
C GLU A 219 9.28 -16.78 1.19
N ILE A 220 8.93 -16.72 -0.10
CA ILE A 220 9.81 -17.16 -1.20
C ILE A 220 11.00 -16.19 -1.37
N ARG A 221 12.19 -16.76 -1.65
CA ARG A 221 13.46 -16.03 -1.87
C ARG A 221 13.72 -15.72 -3.34
N THR A 222 14.39 -14.59 -3.59
CA THR A 222 14.85 -14.10 -4.91
C THR A 222 15.76 -15.07 -5.68
N ASN A 223 16.64 -15.82 -5.03
CA ASN A 223 17.53 -16.76 -5.74
C ASN A 223 16.82 -18.03 -6.25
N GLU A 224 15.67 -18.39 -5.67
CA GLU A 224 14.81 -19.47 -6.17
C GLU A 224 13.83 -18.96 -7.25
N GLU A 225 13.59 -17.63 -7.31
CA GLU A 225 12.77 -16.98 -8.35
C GLU A 225 13.40 -17.06 -9.75
N GLU A 226 14.73 -17.06 -9.87
CA GLU A 226 15.40 -17.18 -11.18
C GLU A 226 15.26 -18.57 -11.82
N LYS A 227 15.00 -19.61 -11.01
CA LYS A 227 14.81 -20.99 -11.50
C LYS A 227 13.33 -21.35 -11.73
N ALA A 228 12.39 -20.65 -11.10
CA ALA A 228 10.96 -20.92 -11.22
C ALA A 228 10.30 -20.01 -12.28
N GLU A 229 10.22 -20.50 -13.52
CA GLU A 229 9.26 -20.06 -14.56
C GLU A 229 9.26 -18.56 -14.97
N GLY A 230 10.36 -17.82 -14.78
CA GLY A 230 10.51 -16.48 -15.38
C GLY A 230 9.52 -15.40 -14.88
N ARG A 231 8.88 -15.61 -13.71
CA ARG A 231 8.00 -14.64 -13.05
C ARG A 231 8.70 -14.09 -11.80
N ARG A 232 9.00 -12.79 -11.80
CA ARG A 232 9.45 -12.07 -10.59
C ARG A 232 8.28 -12.03 -9.59
N ASN A 233 8.36 -12.83 -8.53
CA ASN A 233 7.31 -12.94 -7.50
C ASN A 233 7.71 -12.31 -6.14
N HIS A 234 8.66 -11.36 -6.11
CA HIS A 234 8.97 -10.64 -4.89
C HIS A 234 7.83 -9.66 -4.51
N ILE A 235 7.19 -9.88 -3.38
CA ILE A 235 6.17 -8.97 -2.83
C ILE A 235 6.88 -7.75 -2.22
N PRO A 236 6.69 -6.52 -2.76
CA PRO A 236 7.39 -5.34 -2.27
C PRO A 236 7.04 -5.04 -0.80
N ASP A 237 8.03 -4.55 -0.02
CA ASP A 237 7.84 -4.20 1.38
C ASP A 237 6.68 -3.23 1.61
N ARG A 238 6.45 -2.28 0.70
CA ARG A 238 5.30 -1.36 0.77
C ARG A 238 3.97 -2.12 0.78
N THR A 239 3.82 -3.13 -0.10
CA THR A 239 2.62 -3.97 -0.17
C THR A 239 2.48 -4.85 1.08
N ARG A 240 3.60 -5.33 1.63
CA ARG A 240 3.62 -6.10 2.90
C ARG A 240 3.18 -5.24 4.08
N LEU A 241 3.73 -4.04 4.22
CA LEU A 241 3.42 -3.09 5.29
C LEU A 241 1.98 -2.57 5.19
N ALA A 242 1.46 -2.33 3.99
CA ALA A 242 0.05 -1.98 3.79
C ALA A 242 -0.91 -3.13 4.17
N ASN A 243 -0.46 -4.39 4.08
CA ASN A 243 -1.22 -5.59 4.44
C ASN A 243 -0.64 -6.26 5.69
N ARG A 244 -0.32 -5.43 6.70
CA ARG A 244 0.52 -5.82 7.84
C ARG A 244 0.03 -7.06 8.57
N ILE A 245 -1.27 -7.25 8.77
CA ILE A 245 -1.82 -8.44 9.45
C ILE A 245 -1.44 -9.74 8.73
N LEU A 246 -1.36 -9.71 7.40
CA LEU A 246 -1.00 -10.87 6.59
C LEU A 246 0.51 -11.08 6.60
N ASP A 247 1.29 -10.01 6.46
CA ASP A 247 2.75 -10.05 6.55
C ASP A 247 3.25 -10.53 7.93
N LEU A 248 2.62 -10.08 9.01
CA LEU A 248 2.90 -10.50 10.38
C LEU A 248 2.68 -12.00 10.60
N ARG A 249 2.05 -12.71 9.66
CA ARG A 249 1.96 -14.15 9.69
C ARG A 249 3.23 -14.82 9.18
N THR A 250 4.09 -14.19 8.39
CA THR A 250 5.33 -14.86 7.92
C THR A 250 6.20 -15.31 9.09
N ALA A 251 6.93 -16.41 8.92
CA ALA A 251 7.88 -16.91 9.92
C ALA A 251 8.94 -15.84 10.23
N THR A 252 9.37 -15.09 9.22
CA THR A 252 10.28 -13.94 9.37
C THR A 252 9.71 -12.87 10.28
N SER A 253 8.52 -12.33 9.98
CA SER A 253 7.93 -11.27 10.82
C SER A 253 7.62 -11.79 12.23
N GLN A 254 7.10 -13.02 12.37
CA GLN A 254 6.92 -13.66 13.68
C GLN A 254 8.23 -13.76 14.49
N SER A 255 9.36 -14.04 13.81
CA SER A 255 10.68 -14.13 14.42
C SER A 255 11.20 -12.75 14.85
N ILE A 256 11.08 -11.73 14.00
CA ILE A 256 11.46 -10.34 14.32
C ILE A 256 10.76 -9.87 15.61
N PHE A 257 9.45 -10.08 15.74
CA PHE A 257 8.71 -9.61 16.92
C PHE A 257 8.95 -10.45 18.18
N ARG A 258 9.34 -11.73 18.06
CA ARG A 258 9.83 -12.52 19.20
C ARG A 258 11.18 -12.00 19.68
N LEU A 259 12.07 -11.64 18.75
CA LEU A 259 13.38 -11.05 19.07
C LEU A 259 13.22 -9.68 19.71
N GLN A 260 12.29 -8.85 19.23
CA GLN A 260 11.95 -7.59 19.87
C GLN A 260 11.44 -7.79 21.32
N ALA A 261 10.50 -8.71 21.54
CA ALA A 261 10.00 -9.00 22.88
C ALA A 261 11.11 -9.51 23.83
N VAL A 262 12.01 -10.36 23.33
CA VAL A 262 13.18 -10.82 24.10
C VAL A 262 14.15 -9.69 24.39
N THR A 263 14.32 -8.74 23.48
CA THR A 263 15.15 -7.54 23.69
C THR A 263 14.65 -6.74 24.89
N CYS A 264 13.35 -6.45 24.97
CA CYS A 264 12.77 -5.76 26.13
C CYS A 264 12.96 -6.55 27.44
N ASN A 265 12.81 -7.87 27.40
CA ASN A 265 13.01 -8.71 28.59
C ASN A 265 14.48 -8.70 29.05
N LEU A 266 15.43 -8.81 28.12
CA LEU A 266 16.86 -8.77 28.42
C LEU A 266 17.30 -7.40 28.95
N PHE A 267 16.72 -6.32 28.41
CA PHE A 267 16.92 -4.97 28.92
C PHE A 267 16.44 -4.84 30.36
N ARG A 268 15.19 -5.21 30.65
CA ARG A 268 14.63 -5.17 32.01
C ARG A 268 15.44 -6.01 32.98
N SER A 269 15.64 -7.30 32.68
CA SER A 269 16.38 -8.18 33.59
C SER A 269 17.80 -7.69 33.88
N ALA A 270 18.50 -7.12 32.88
CA ALA A 270 19.84 -6.58 33.11
C ALA A 270 19.84 -5.36 34.06
N LEU A 271 18.79 -4.56 34.04
CA LEU A 271 18.64 -3.38 34.89
C LEU A 271 18.08 -3.74 36.27
N ASP A 272 17.15 -4.69 36.34
CA ASP A 272 16.65 -5.27 37.59
C ASP A 272 17.80 -5.88 38.42
N ASP A 273 18.70 -6.62 37.77
CA ASP A 273 19.92 -7.17 38.38
C ASP A 273 20.88 -6.09 38.91
N ARG A 274 20.68 -4.83 38.50
CA ARG A 274 21.45 -3.64 38.90
C ARG A 274 20.61 -2.68 39.76
N GLU A 275 19.52 -3.16 40.33
CA GLU A 275 18.65 -2.43 41.25
C GLU A 275 18.02 -1.16 40.66
N PHE A 276 17.81 -1.11 39.34
CA PHE A 276 17.03 -0.04 38.73
C PHE A 276 15.53 -0.21 39.03
N VAL A 277 14.82 0.91 39.13
CA VAL A 277 13.37 0.95 39.32
C VAL A 277 12.67 1.28 38.00
N GLU A 278 11.75 0.44 37.55
CA GLU A 278 10.87 0.75 36.41
C GLU A 278 9.89 1.86 36.78
N ILE A 279 9.90 2.96 36.02
CA ILE A 279 8.99 4.09 36.18
C ILE A 279 8.06 4.23 34.97
N HIS A 280 6.92 4.88 35.17
CA HIS A 280 5.93 5.12 34.11
C HIS A 280 5.57 6.61 34.08
N THR A 281 5.95 7.29 33.01
CA THR A 281 5.87 8.76 32.94
C THR A 281 4.75 9.23 32.00
N PRO A 282 4.11 10.39 32.28
CA PRO A 282 3.06 10.90 31.41
C PRO A 282 3.64 11.26 30.03
N LYS A 283 2.88 10.94 28.97
CA LYS A 283 3.24 11.31 27.59
C LYS A 283 2.59 12.59 27.11
N LEU A 284 1.76 13.23 27.95
CA LEU A 284 1.20 14.56 27.72
C LEU A 284 1.94 15.57 28.57
N GLN A 285 2.43 16.64 27.95
CA GLN A 285 3.16 17.73 28.59
C GLN A 285 2.43 19.05 28.39
N GLY A 286 2.54 19.95 29.37
CA GLY A 286 1.92 21.27 29.34
C GLY A 286 2.58 22.26 28.37
N ALA A 287 3.87 22.07 28.08
CA ALA A 287 4.67 22.92 27.21
C ALA A 287 5.49 22.08 26.20
N ALA A 288 5.96 22.73 25.14
CA ALA A 288 6.95 22.16 24.23
C ALA A 288 8.33 22.24 24.89
N THR A 289 8.92 21.08 25.20
CA THR A 289 10.07 20.97 26.13
C THR A 289 11.44 20.94 25.46
N GLU A 290 11.52 20.70 24.14
CA GLU A 290 12.76 20.68 23.37
C GLU A 290 12.70 21.80 22.29
N SER A 291 13.52 22.85 22.42
CA SER A 291 13.58 23.94 21.43
C SER A 291 14.10 23.43 20.09
N GLY A 292 13.45 23.80 18.99
CA GLY A 292 13.94 23.56 17.63
C GLY A 292 13.36 22.34 16.92
N SER A 293 12.67 21.44 17.64
CA SER A 293 11.98 20.29 17.02
C SER A 293 10.47 20.52 16.95
N SER A 294 9.84 19.99 15.89
CA SER A 294 8.37 19.96 15.83
C SER A 294 7.82 19.00 16.88
N VAL A 295 6.80 19.44 17.62
CA VAL A 295 6.07 18.64 18.63
C VAL A 295 4.64 18.38 18.17
N PHE A 296 4.06 17.23 18.56
CA PHE A 296 2.65 16.96 18.30
C PHE A 296 1.77 17.68 19.31
N GLN A 297 0.95 18.61 18.83
CA GLN A 297 -0.04 19.28 19.65
C GLN A 297 -1.35 18.49 19.70
N VAL A 298 -1.91 18.36 20.89
CA VAL A 298 -3.19 17.73 21.18
C VAL A 298 -4.13 18.77 21.79
N ASN A 299 -5.40 18.77 21.37
CA ASN A 299 -6.43 19.56 22.05
C ASN A 299 -6.83 18.84 23.35
N TYR A 300 -6.45 19.41 24.49
CA TYR A 300 -6.72 18.88 25.81
C TYR A 300 -7.78 19.73 26.51
N PHE A 301 -9.06 19.44 26.27
CA PHE A 301 -10.19 20.17 26.87
C PHE A 301 -10.21 21.69 26.57
N GLY A 302 -9.88 22.09 25.33
CA GLY A 302 -9.86 23.49 24.91
C GLY A 302 -8.56 24.24 25.20
N ARG A 303 -7.60 23.59 25.86
CA ARG A 303 -6.21 24.07 26.02
C ARG A 303 -5.24 23.17 25.23
N PRO A 304 -4.10 23.68 24.77
CA PRO A 304 -3.08 22.85 24.15
C PRO A 304 -2.40 21.94 25.17
N ALA A 305 -2.07 20.73 24.74
CA ALA A 305 -1.07 19.86 25.37
C ALA A 305 -0.18 19.28 24.27
N PHE A 306 0.98 18.75 24.63
CA PHE A 306 1.96 18.24 23.67
C PHE A 306 2.33 16.79 23.99
N LEU A 307 2.63 16.00 22.96
CA LEU A 307 3.18 14.66 23.18
C LEU A 307 4.67 14.74 23.48
N ALA A 308 5.10 14.05 24.54
CA ALA A 308 6.48 14.03 24.99
C ALA A 308 7.41 13.41 23.94
N GLN A 309 8.46 14.12 23.55
CA GLN A 309 9.41 13.63 22.55
C GLN A 309 10.43 12.63 23.10
N SER A 310 10.56 12.57 24.42
CA SER A 310 11.33 11.61 25.18
C SER A 310 10.88 11.70 26.65
N PRO A 311 11.09 10.67 27.49
CA PRO A 311 10.86 10.76 28.93
C PRO A 311 12.00 11.49 29.67
N GLN A 312 12.89 12.20 28.96
CA GLN A 312 14.15 12.73 29.50
C GLN A 312 14.00 13.66 30.71
N LEU A 313 12.97 14.51 30.74
CA LEU A 313 12.74 15.38 31.89
C LEU A 313 12.26 14.59 33.11
N ALA A 314 11.29 13.71 32.91
CA ALA A 314 10.66 12.95 33.99
C ALA A 314 11.65 12.00 34.68
N LYS A 315 12.56 11.37 33.91
CA LYS A 315 13.60 10.51 34.51
C LYS A 315 14.64 11.29 35.32
N GLN A 316 15.02 12.50 34.91
CA GLN A 316 15.89 13.36 35.72
C GLN A 316 15.18 13.87 36.99
N MET A 317 13.90 14.22 36.89
CA MET A 317 13.10 14.57 38.07
C MET A 317 12.97 13.39 39.04
N ALA A 318 12.91 12.15 38.54
CA ALA A 318 12.94 10.96 39.39
C ALA A 318 14.29 10.81 40.11
N ILE A 319 15.41 11.12 39.45
CA ILE A 319 16.72 11.17 40.11
C ILE A 319 16.77 12.25 41.19
N ALA A 320 16.25 13.44 40.91
CA ALA A 320 16.12 14.51 41.91
C ALA A 320 15.16 14.16 43.06
N ALA A 321 14.31 13.14 42.87
CA ALA A 321 13.38 12.60 43.87
C ALA A 321 13.91 11.31 44.54
N ASP A 322 15.23 11.13 44.59
CA ASP A 322 15.94 10.06 45.31
C ASP A 322 15.68 8.63 44.81
N PHE A 323 15.19 8.43 43.58
CA PHE A 323 15.05 7.07 43.04
C PHE A 323 16.39 6.39 42.75
N GLY A 324 17.49 7.15 42.63
CA GLY A 324 18.84 6.65 42.42
C GLY A 324 19.10 6.07 41.01
N ARG A 325 18.33 5.07 40.58
CA ARG A 325 18.46 4.37 39.30
C ARG A 325 17.06 4.08 38.74
N VAL A 326 16.74 4.59 37.56
CA VAL A 326 15.41 4.43 36.94
C VAL A 326 15.49 4.02 35.48
N TYR A 327 14.49 3.28 35.02
CA TYR A 327 14.29 3.01 33.60
C TYR A 327 12.83 3.07 33.20
N GLU A 328 12.57 3.30 31.91
CA GLU A 328 11.23 3.25 31.33
C GLU A 328 11.26 2.54 29.97
N ILE A 329 10.24 1.71 29.70
CA ILE A 329 9.94 1.20 28.36
C ILE A 329 8.61 1.82 27.92
N GLY A 330 8.65 2.77 26.99
CA GLY A 330 7.47 3.58 26.68
C GLY A 330 7.44 4.15 25.28
N ALA A 331 6.29 4.72 24.91
CA ALA A 331 6.11 5.39 23.62
C ALA A 331 6.89 6.72 23.60
N VAL A 332 7.54 6.97 22.47
CA VAL A 332 8.31 8.17 22.17
C VAL A 332 7.86 8.75 20.84
N PHE A 333 7.69 10.08 20.78
CA PHE A 333 7.10 10.77 19.63
C PHE A 333 8.08 11.73 18.96
N ARG A 334 8.18 11.68 17.62
CA ARG A 334 8.96 12.64 16.83
C ARG A 334 8.06 13.23 15.75
N ALA A 335 7.82 14.54 15.78
CA ALA A 335 6.90 15.19 14.84
C ALA A 335 7.61 15.75 13.60
N GLU A 336 8.87 15.40 13.38
CA GLU A 336 9.62 15.79 12.18
C GLU A 336 9.02 15.13 10.94
N ASN A 337 8.85 15.90 9.86
CA ASN A 337 8.31 15.38 8.61
C ASN A 337 9.38 14.62 7.79
N SER A 338 9.99 13.61 8.42
CA SER A 338 11.05 12.79 7.85
C SER A 338 10.52 11.42 7.47
N ASN A 339 10.44 11.13 6.16
CA ASN A 339 9.95 9.85 5.65
C ASN A 339 11.09 9.00 5.07
N THR A 340 12.05 8.62 5.92
CA THR A 340 13.20 7.77 5.54
C THR A 340 12.99 6.32 5.99
N HIS A 341 13.95 5.43 5.68
CA HIS A 341 13.95 4.05 6.15
C HIS A 341 14.44 3.90 7.61
N ARG A 342 14.92 4.98 8.25
CA ARG A 342 15.46 4.99 9.62
C ARG A 342 14.54 5.66 10.64
N HIS A 343 13.53 6.41 10.19
CA HIS A 343 12.66 7.23 11.07
C HIS A 343 11.24 6.69 11.18
N LEU A 344 10.67 6.86 12.38
CA LEU A 344 9.26 6.68 12.73
C LEU A 344 8.81 7.93 13.50
N THR A 345 7.52 8.25 13.43
CA THR A 345 6.93 9.35 14.21
C THR A 345 6.48 8.93 15.61
N GLU A 346 6.28 7.63 15.80
CA GLU A 346 6.00 6.97 17.09
C GLU A 346 6.82 5.68 17.13
N TYR A 347 7.61 5.50 18.19
CA TYR A 347 8.44 4.32 18.40
C TYR A 347 8.56 4.00 19.90
N THR A 348 9.16 2.86 20.24
CA THR A 348 9.32 2.44 21.64
C THR A 348 10.73 2.79 22.13
N GLY A 349 10.82 3.69 23.11
CA GLY A 349 12.06 4.01 23.82
C GLY A 349 12.34 3.02 24.94
N LEU A 350 13.61 2.67 25.12
CA LEU A 350 14.17 2.04 26.31
C LEU A 350 15.08 3.10 26.94
N ASP A 351 14.56 3.79 27.93
CA ASP A 351 15.21 4.95 28.55
C ASP A 351 15.68 4.60 29.95
N LEU A 352 16.82 5.16 30.35
CA LEU A 352 17.39 4.99 31.69
C LEU A 352 18.12 6.24 32.16
N GLU A 353 18.16 6.42 33.47
CA GLU A 353 18.89 7.47 34.17
C GLU A 353 19.42 6.89 35.48
N MET A 354 20.63 7.26 35.89
CA MET A 354 21.19 6.89 37.19
C MET A 354 22.01 8.03 37.77
N ALA A 355 21.97 8.14 39.10
CA ALA A 355 22.97 8.87 39.86
C ALA A 355 24.36 8.26 39.61
N ILE A 356 25.38 9.12 39.56
CA ILE A 356 26.78 8.76 39.39
C ILE A 356 27.58 9.30 40.57
N ASP A 357 28.64 8.60 40.95
CA ASP A 357 29.45 8.97 42.10
C ASP A 357 30.66 9.84 41.72
N GLU A 358 31.38 9.45 40.66
CA GLU A 358 32.65 10.08 40.28
C GLU A 358 32.70 10.51 38.82
N HIS A 359 32.23 9.67 37.89
CA HIS A 359 32.39 9.91 36.46
C HIS A 359 31.25 9.31 35.64
N TYR A 360 30.84 10.00 34.57
CA TYR A 360 29.75 9.53 33.69
C TYR A 360 30.06 8.23 32.94
N HIS A 361 31.32 7.77 32.96
CA HIS A 361 31.70 6.46 32.46
C HIS A 361 31.06 5.32 33.25
N GLU A 362 30.62 5.53 34.50
CA GLU A 362 29.79 4.57 35.23
C GLU A 362 28.49 4.22 34.48
N MET A 363 27.88 5.22 33.81
CA MET A 363 26.73 4.99 32.93
C MET A 363 27.14 4.27 31.64
N LEU A 364 28.29 4.62 31.04
CA LEU A 364 28.81 3.90 29.88
C LEU A 364 29.02 2.41 30.18
N ASP A 365 29.64 2.07 31.30
CA ASP A 365 29.90 0.70 31.72
C ASP A 365 28.59 -0.06 31.95
N THR A 366 27.60 0.61 32.56
CA THR A 366 26.26 0.05 32.78
C THR A 366 25.58 -0.27 31.44
N LEU A 367 25.57 0.69 30.51
CA LEU A 367 24.98 0.54 29.19
C LEU A 367 25.68 -0.52 28.35
N ASP A 368 27.01 -0.52 28.33
CA ASP A 368 27.82 -1.50 27.61
C ASP A 368 27.47 -2.92 28.05
N ALA A 369 27.36 -3.15 29.36
CA ALA A 369 26.96 -4.44 29.90
C ALA A 369 25.52 -4.82 29.53
N VAL A 370 24.58 -3.87 29.54
CA VAL A 370 23.18 -4.10 29.13
C VAL A 370 23.09 -4.46 27.65
N ILE A 371 23.76 -3.71 26.77
CA ILE A 371 23.77 -3.96 25.32
C ILE A 371 24.43 -5.31 25.00
N LYS A 372 25.56 -5.65 25.63
CA LYS A 372 26.20 -6.97 25.49
C LYS A 372 25.29 -8.11 25.97
N ASN A 373 24.54 -7.91 27.06
CA ASN A 373 23.57 -8.90 27.52
C ASN A 373 22.43 -9.12 26.50
N ILE A 374 21.95 -8.05 25.86
CA ILE A 374 20.96 -8.11 24.78
C ILE A 374 21.52 -8.90 23.59
N LEU A 375 22.71 -8.54 23.10
CA LEU A 375 23.37 -9.19 21.97
C LEU A 375 23.57 -10.69 22.24
N ASN A 376 24.18 -11.03 23.38
CA ASN A 376 24.39 -12.41 23.80
C ASN A 376 23.06 -13.17 23.93
N GLY A 377 22.06 -12.57 24.58
CA GLY A 377 20.77 -13.23 24.81
C GLY A 377 19.99 -13.48 23.52
N ILE A 378 20.06 -12.59 22.52
CA ILE A 378 19.45 -12.82 21.20
C ILE A 378 20.06 -14.04 20.51
N TYR A 379 21.38 -14.12 20.42
CA TYR A 379 22.06 -15.19 19.68
C TYR A 379 22.02 -16.53 20.42
N THR A 380 22.01 -16.53 21.74
CA THR A 380 21.97 -17.76 22.55
C THR A 380 20.56 -18.28 22.82
N LYS A 381 19.60 -17.40 23.18
CA LYS A 381 18.23 -17.82 23.56
C LYS A 381 17.26 -17.92 22.38
N ARG A 382 17.57 -17.31 21.22
CA ARG A 382 16.67 -17.19 20.06
C ARG A 382 17.36 -17.42 18.70
N ARG A 383 18.33 -18.34 18.67
CA ARG A 383 19.08 -18.70 17.44
C ARG A 383 18.16 -19.10 16.28
N ARG A 384 17.12 -19.92 16.55
CA ARG A 384 16.13 -20.36 15.55
C ARG A 384 15.46 -19.16 14.86
N GLU A 385 14.99 -18.18 15.63
CA GLU A 385 14.38 -16.97 15.09
C GLU A 385 15.37 -16.14 14.29
N VAL A 386 16.61 -15.98 14.75
CA VAL A 386 17.65 -15.28 13.99
C VAL A 386 17.90 -15.97 12.65
N ASP A 387 18.03 -17.30 12.62
CA ASP A 387 18.26 -18.06 11.39
C ASP A 387 17.09 -17.98 10.42
N LEU A 388 15.85 -18.00 10.93
CA LEU A 388 14.65 -17.77 10.12
C LEU A 388 14.65 -16.36 9.51
N VAL A 389 15.04 -15.33 10.27
CA VAL A 389 15.18 -13.97 9.71
C VAL A 389 16.28 -13.92 8.66
N LYS A 390 17.44 -14.54 8.92
CA LYS A 390 18.54 -14.65 7.96
C LYS A 390 18.18 -15.43 6.71
N SER A 391 17.16 -16.29 6.79
CA SER A 391 16.58 -16.89 5.61
C SER A 391 16.05 -15.77 4.68
N GLN A 392 15.26 -14.82 5.15
CA GLN A 392 14.77 -13.76 4.26
C GLN A 392 15.76 -12.61 4.05
N PHE A 393 16.58 -12.30 5.06
CA PHE A 393 17.52 -11.18 5.09
C PHE A 393 18.93 -11.68 5.43
N PRO A 394 19.69 -12.21 4.46
CA PRO A 394 21.02 -12.75 4.71
C PRO A 394 21.95 -11.73 5.37
N SER A 395 22.49 -12.09 6.53
CA SER A 395 23.39 -11.23 7.31
C SER A 395 24.35 -12.06 8.18
N GLU A 396 25.52 -11.49 8.48
CA GLU A 396 26.43 -12.02 9.49
C GLU A 396 25.91 -11.72 10.90
N ASP A 397 26.35 -12.47 11.91
CA ASP A 397 26.09 -12.08 13.30
C ASP A 397 26.85 -10.79 13.63
N VAL A 398 26.38 -10.02 14.61
CA VAL A 398 27.09 -8.85 15.12
C VAL A 398 28.32 -9.34 15.87
N VAL A 399 29.48 -8.76 15.60
CA VAL A 399 30.71 -9.01 16.35
C VAL A 399 30.91 -7.90 17.38
N TRP A 400 31.18 -8.26 18.63
CA TRP A 400 31.56 -7.31 19.69
C TRP A 400 32.75 -7.87 20.48
N LEU A 401 33.50 -6.98 21.13
CA LEU A 401 34.67 -7.33 21.94
C LEU A 401 34.32 -7.37 23.43
N GLU A 402 35.12 -8.13 24.19
CA GLU A 402 35.01 -8.15 25.66
C GLU A 402 35.24 -6.75 26.24
N LYS A 403 36.31 -6.08 25.79
CA LYS A 403 36.54 -4.66 26.05
C LYS A 403 36.07 -3.85 24.85
N THR A 404 35.00 -3.07 25.03
CA THR A 404 34.44 -2.23 23.96
C THR A 404 35.37 -1.09 23.65
N PRO A 405 35.71 -0.83 22.37
CA PRO A 405 36.45 0.36 21.99
C PRO A 405 35.65 1.62 22.33
N ILE A 406 36.25 2.50 23.12
CA ILE A 406 35.77 3.85 23.39
C ILE A 406 36.70 4.79 22.64
N ILE A 407 36.15 5.47 21.63
CA ILE A 407 36.89 6.32 20.70
C ILE A 407 36.46 7.75 20.99
N ARG A 408 37.41 8.68 21.18
CA ARG A 408 37.05 10.10 21.31
C ARG A 408 36.51 10.62 19.97
N PHE A 409 35.53 11.50 19.98
CA PHE A 409 34.92 12.08 18.77
C PHE A 409 35.97 12.60 17.79
N THR A 410 36.94 13.37 18.31
CA THR A 410 38.07 13.90 17.54
C THR A 410 38.94 12.83 16.89
N ASP A 411 39.13 11.69 17.57
CA ASP A 411 39.88 10.56 17.02
C ASP A 411 39.07 9.85 15.92
N GLY A 412 37.74 9.78 16.07
CA GLY A 412 36.84 9.30 15.03
C GLY A 412 36.87 10.17 13.76
N ILE A 413 36.81 11.50 13.92
CA ILE A 413 36.98 12.44 12.80
C ILE A 413 38.36 12.28 12.15
N LYS A 414 39.41 12.13 12.97
CA LYS A 414 40.75 11.88 12.46
C LYS A 414 40.83 10.58 11.66
N MET A 415 40.22 9.48 12.13
CA MET A 415 40.16 8.22 11.38
C MET A 415 39.51 8.41 10.00
N LEU A 416 38.42 9.18 9.92
CA LEU A 416 37.77 9.50 8.65
C LEU A 416 38.70 10.30 7.74
N ASN A 417 39.25 11.41 8.23
CA ASN A 417 40.13 12.29 7.46
C ASN A 417 41.42 11.57 6.99
N ASP A 418 42.03 10.76 7.85
CA ASP A 418 43.24 9.97 7.53
C ASP A 418 42.95 8.88 6.46
N SER A 419 41.69 8.40 6.37
CA SER A 419 41.27 7.47 5.31
C SER A 419 41.07 8.14 3.94
N GLY A 420 41.18 9.47 3.87
CA GLY A 420 40.88 10.27 2.68
C GLY A 420 39.39 10.52 2.46
N TRP A 421 38.55 10.31 3.48
CA TRP A 421 37.12 10.61 3.42
C TRP A 421 36.89 12.12 3.48
N LEU A 422 35.98 12.61 2.64
CA LEU A 422 35.63 14.03 2.53
C LEU A 422 34.12 14.20 2.70
N ASN A 423 33.71 15.36 3.21
CA ASN A 423 32.31 15.75 3.32
C ASN A 423 31.65 15.92 1.92
N GLU A 424 30.39 16.32 1.87
CA GLU A 424 29.67 16.50 0.58
C GLU A 424 30.24 17.64 -0.29
N GLU A 425 30.99 18.55 0.32
CA GLU A 425 31.61 19.71 -0.32
C GLU A 425 33.05 19.42 -0.79
N GLY A 426 33.57 18.22 -0.52
CA GLY A 426 34.93 17.82 -0.89
C GLY A 426 36.02 18.30 0.07
N GLU A 427 35.64 18.66 1.28
CA GLU A 427 36.54 19.15 2.34
C GLU A 427 36.71 18.10 3.46
N GLN A 428 37.75 18.27 4.28
CA GLN A 428 37.95 17.44 5.47
C GLN A 428 36.84 17.73 6.50
N LEU A 429 36.45 16.70 7.25
CA LEU A 429 35.46 16.86 8.31
C LEU A 429 36.04 17.71 9.46
N PRO A 430 35.33 18.76 9.90
CA PRO A 430 35.72 19.56 11.05
C PRO A 430 35.59 18.79 12.37
N LEU A 431 36.36 19.19 13.37
CA LEU A 431 36.44 18.50 14.67
C LEU A 431 35.29 18.86 15.63
N ASP A 432 34.57 19.93 15.33
CA ASP A 432 33.56 20.57 16.19
C ASP A 432 32.14 20.57 15.61
N GLU A 433 31.93 19.94 14.45
CA GLU A 433 30.59 19.71 13.89
C GLU A 433 30.15 18.27 14.06
N ASP A 434 28.84 18.03 13.94
CA ASP A 434 28.25 16.70 14.10
C ASP A 434 28.49 15.79 12.87
N LEU A 435 28.36 14.47 13.05
CA LEU A 435 28.53 13.49 11.98
C LEU A 435 27.26 13.34 11.14
N GLY A 436 27.40 13.46 9.82
CA GLY A 436 26.36 13.06 8.89
C GLY A 436 26.21 11.54 8.84
N THR A 437 25.04 11.04 8.40
CA THR A 437 24.77 9.59 8.30
C THR A 437 25.80 8.85 7.44
N ARG A 438 26.31 9.49 6.38
CA ARG A 438 27.34 8.89 5.50
C ARG A 438 28.64 8.67 6.27
N ASP A 439 28.97 9.61 7.14
CA ASP A 439 30.19 9.64 7.94
C ASP A 439 30.11 8.61 9.07
N GLU A 440 28.94 8.48 9.74
CA GLU A 440 28.69 7.42 10.73
C GLU A 440 28.98 6.02 10.16
N ILE A 441 28.42 5.73 8.97
CA ILE A 441 28.55 4.43 8.31
C ILE A 441 30.01 4.16 7.96
N ARG A 442 30.69 5.16 7.37
CA ARG A 442 32.10 5.03 7.01
C ARG A 442 32.98 4.84 8.23
N LEU A 443 32.74 5.57 9.32
CA LEU A 443 33.48 5.42 10.57
C LEU A 443 33.31 4.00 11.12
N GLY A 444 32.09 3.44 11.08
CA GLY A 444 31.85 2.07 11.48
C GLY A 444 32.61 1.03 10.65
N GLU A 445 32.77 1.25 9.34
CA GLU A 445 33.62 0.40 8.48
C GLU A 445 35.09 0.46 8.91
N LEU A 446 35.62 1.67 9.13
CA LEU A 446 37.01 1.87 9.58
C LEU A 446 37.26 1.25 10.97
N VAL A 447 36.30 1.39 11.89
CA VAL A 447 36.36 0.77 13.21
C VAL A 447 36.35 -0.75 13.07
N LYS A 448 35.56 -1.31 12.16
CA LYS A 448 35.55 -2.76 11.90
C LYS A 448 36.88 -3.24 11.30
N GLU A 449 37.45 -2.49 10.37
CA GLU A 449 38.76 -2.79 9.78
C GLU A 449 39.90 -2.74 10.81
N GLN A 450 39.90 -1.74 11.69
CA GLN A 450 40.98 -1.51 12.66
C GLN A 450 40.83 -2.38 13.93
N TYR A 451 39.62 -2.49 14.46
CA TYR A 451 39.37 -3.14 15.77
C TYR A 451 38.64 -4.48 15.65
N GLY A 452 38.11 -4.85 14.48
CA GLY A 452 37.43 -6.13 14.27
C GLY A 452 36.05 -6.24 14.94
N THR A 453 35.38 -5.12 15.22
CA THR A 453 34.08 -5.08 15.92
C THR A 453 33.01 -4.35 15.09
N ASP A 454 31.76 -4.80 15.21
CA ASP A 454 30.58 -4.07 14.74
C ASP A 454 30.01 -3.12 15.81
N TYR A 455 30.45 -3.24 17.07
CA TYR A 455 29.96 -2.47 18.22
C TYR A 455 31.07 -1.64 18.89
N TYR A 456 30.85 -0.34 19.06
CA TYR A 456 31.79 0.61 19.68
C TYR A 456 31.07 1.82 20.28
N VAL A 457 31.82 2.61 21.06
CA VAL A 457 31.38 3.88 21.65
C VAL A 457 32.16 5.03 21.04
N LEU A 458 31.47 6.10 20.65
CA LEU A 458 32.07 7.41 20.36
C LEU A 458 31.79 8.33 21.55
N ASP A 459 32.83 8.93 22.12
CA ASP A 459 32.76 9.70 23.37
C ASP A 459 33.23 11.15 23.15
N LYS A 460 32.83 12.07 24.01
CA LYS A 460 33.20 13.49 23.99
C LYS A 460 32.74 14.25 22.75
N PHE A 461 31.43 14.27 22.49
CA PHE A 461 30.87 14.99 21.35
C PHE A 461 30.93 16.52 21.50
N PRO A 462 30.93 17.27 20.37
CA PRO A 462 30.89 18.73 20.38
C PRO A 462 29.65 19.29 21.06
N ARG A 463 29.81 20.40 21.77
CA ARG A 463 28.73 21.06 22.53
C ARG A 463 27.61 21.61 21.65
N GLY A 464 27.91 21.96 20.40
CA GLY A 464 26.93 22.45 19.43
C GLY A 464 25.93 21.38 18.96
N ALA A 465 26.34 20.10 19.01
CA ALA A 465 25.53 18.97 18.56
C ALA A 465 24.61 18.40 19.66
N ARG A 466 24.71 18.90 20.90
CA ARG A 466 24.08 18.29 22.08
C ARG A 466 23.02 19.17 22.74
N PRO A 467 21.97 18.56 23.34
CA PRO A 467 20.91 19.31 24.02
C PRO A 467 21.41 20.15 25.20
N PHE A 468 20.62 21.15 25.59
CA PHE A 468 20.96 22.13 26.64
C PHE A 468 21.30 21.52 28.00
N TYR A 469 20.72 20.37 28.34
CA TYR A 469 20.92 19.68 29.60
C TYR A 469 22.22 18.86 29.66
N THR A 470 23.03 18.87 28.61
CA THR A 470 24.26 18.07 28.52
C THR A 470 25.41 18.77 29.26
N MET A 471 26.09 18.05 30.15
CA MET A 471 27.24 18.59 30.90
C MET A 471 28.42 18.90 29.96
N PRO A 472 28.95 20.14 29.96
CA PRO A 472 30.19 20.46 29.25
C PRO A 472 31.38 19.67 29.80
N ASP A 473 32.38 19.44 28.96
CA ASP A 473 33.65 18.86 29.41
C ASP A 473 34.42 19.88 30.27
N ALA A 474 35.00 19.42 31.37
CA ALA A 474 35.71 20.29 32.32
C ALA A 474 37.04 20.83 31.80
N GLU A 475 37.69 20.11 30.87
CA GLU A 475 39.00 20.47 30.30
C GLU A 475 38.85 21.29 29.01
N ASP A 476 37.79 21.06 28.22
CA ASP A 476 37.52 21.80 26.99
C ASP A 476 36.02 21.97 26.74
N ASP A 477 35.51 23.16 27.04
CA ASP A 477 34.09 23.55 26.91
C ASP A 477 33.53 23.49 25.47
N LYS A 478 34.38 23.25 24.46
CA LYS A 478 33.92 22.90 23.10
C LYS A 478 33.27 21.52 23.02
N TYR A 479 33.61 20.63 23.94
CA TYR A 479 33.09 19.27 24.01
C TYR A 479 32.21 19.07 25.24
N THR A 480 31.60 17.90 25.32
CA THR A 480 30.64 17.55 26.38
C THR A 480 30.94 16.17 26.93
N ASN A 481 30.45 15.89 28.14
CA ASN A 481 30.41 14.55 28.72
C ASN A 481 29.24 13.75 28.14
N SER A 482 29.24 13.58 26.81
CA SER A 482 28.24 12.82 26.08
C SER A 482 28.88 11.80 25.15
N PHE A 483 28.12 10.77 24.84
CA PHE A 483 28.56 9.63 24.06
C PHE A 483 27.41 9.08 23.24
N ASP A 484 27.76 8.41 22.15
CA ASP A 484 26.84 7.58 21.38
C ASP A 484 27.42 6.17 21.24
N MET A 485 26.55 5.17 21.22
CA MET A 485 26.93 3.78 20.94
C MET A 485 26.45 3.37 19.55
N PHE A 486 27.30 2.66 18.82
CA PHE A 486 27.06 2.31 17.42
C PHE A 486 27.02 0.81 17.22
N ILE A 487 26.09 0.34 16.39
CA ILE A 487 26.12 -1.01 15.82
C ILE A 487 26.14 -0.88 14.30
N ARG A 488 27.14 -1.50 13.65
CA ARG A 488 27.32 -1.48 12.19
C ARG A 488 27.35 -0.06 11.61
N GLY A 489 28.09 0.84 12.27
CA GLY A 489 28.25 2.24 11.84
C GLY A 489 26.96 3.07 11.90
N GLN A 490 26.00 2.68 12.73
CA GLN A 490 24.80 3.46 12.96
C GLN A 490 24.50 3.55 14.45
N GLU A 491 24.18 4.77 14.89
CA GLU A 491 23.84 5.08 16.27
C GLU A 491 22.63 4.23 16.75
N ILE A 492 22.75 3.63 17.93
CA ILE A 492 21.67 2.93 18.65
C ILE A 492 21.33 3.56 20.00
N VAL A 493 22.26 4.29 20.59
CA VAL A 493 22.15 4.90 21.91
C VAL A 493 22.74 6.29 21.83
N SER A 494 22.03 7.26 22.40
CA SER A 494 22.55 8.59 22.70
C SER A 494 22.46 8.84 24.20
N GLY A 495 23.57 9.22 24.82
CA GLY A 495 23.68 9.36 26.27
C GLY A 495 24.70 10.38 26.73
N GLY A 496 24.74 10.60 28.04
CA GLY A 496 25.71 11.52 28.64
C GLY A 496 25.34 11.95 30.04
N GLN A 497 26.27 12.66 30.67
CA GLN A 497 26.05 13.33 31.94
C GLN A 497 25.10 14.50 31.77
N ARG A 498 24.21 14.66 32.74
CA ARG A 498 23.28 15.78 32.81
C ARG A 498 23.79 16.86 33.75
N ILE A 499 23.39 18.09 33.48
CA ILE A 499 23.65 19.21 34.36
C ILE A 499 22.73 19.10 35.57
N HIS A 500 23.32 18.86 36.73
CA HIS A 500 22.61 18.77 38.01
C HIS A 500 22.62 20.09 38.79
N ASP A 501 23.52 21.02 38.45
CA ASP A 501 23.56 22.37 39.01
C ASP A 501 22.51 23.28 38.34
N SER A 502 21.62 23.84 39.16
CA SER A 502 20.47 24.62 38.66
C SER A 502 20.90 25.91 37.94
N HIS A 503 21.94 26.59 38.40
CA HIS A 503 22.41 27.83 37.78
C HIS A 503 23.01 27.59 36.39
N MET A 504 23.87 26.58 36.26
CA MET A 504 24.45 26.18 34.97
C MET A 504 23.36 25.69 34.01
N LEU A 505 22.37 24.95 34.51
CA LEU A 505 21.26 24.46 33.69
C LEU A 505 20.45 25.63 33.12
N GLU A 506 20.08 26.61 33.96
CA GLU A 506 19.38 27.81 33.51
C GLU A 506 20.20 28.65 32.53
N GLU A 507 21.51 28.79 32.75
CA GLU A 507 22.42 29.48 31.82
C GLU A 507 22.43 28.79 30.46
N ASN A 508 22.51 27.46 30.43
CA ASN A 508 22.49 26.68 29.20
C ASN A 508 21.13 26.72 28.49
N MET A 509 20.02 26.75 29.22
CA MET A 509 18.69 26.96 28.65
C MET A 509 18.62 28.30 27.92
N ARG A 510 19.06 29.39 28.59
CA ARG A 510 19.09 30.74 27.99
C ARG A 510 20.00 30.79 26.76
N ARG A 511 21.15 30.09 26.78
CA ARG A 511 22.08 29.99 25.65
C ARG A 511 21.44 29.46 24.37
N VAL A 512 20.53 28.49 24.48
CA VAL A 512 19.83 27.89 23.32
C VAL A 512 18.45 28.52 23.06
N GLY A 513 18.10 29.60 23.76
CA GLY A 513 16.84 30.32 23.58
C GLY A 513 15.63 29.69 24.28
N ILE A 514 15.83 28.80 25.24
CA ILE A 514 14.76 28.28 26.11
C ILE A 514 14.61 29.20 27.32
N ASN A 515 13.38 29.64 27.62
CA ASN A 515 13.09 30.40 28.82
C ASN A 515 12.94 29.46 30.03
N PRO A 516 13.77 29.58 31.10
CA PRO A 516 13.64 28.79 32.31
C PRO A 516 12.24 28.79 32.94
N ASP A 517 11.53 29.92 32.86
CA ASP A 517 10.19 30.06 33.48
C ASP A 517 9.14 29.14 32.83
N ASP A 518 9.34 28.70 31.59
CA ASP A 518 8.42 27.78 30.90
C ASP A 518 8.56 26.33 31.39
N MET A 519 9.60 26.02 32.17
CA MET A 519 9.94 24.67 32.66
C MET A 519 10.15 24.65 34.18
N GLU A 520 9.40 25.46 34.93
CA GLU A 520 9.53 25.60 36.38
C GLU A 520 9.49 24.24 37.12
N GLU A 521 8.52 23.38 36.79
CA GLU A 521 8.37 22.04 37.38
C GLU A 521 9.62 21.16 37.19
N TYR A 522 10.28 21.26 36.04
CA TYR A 522 11.51 20.52 35.78
C TYR A 522 12.68 21.08 36.60
N LEU A 523 12.80 22.41 36.70
CA LEU A 523 13.90 23.07 37.40
C LEU A 523 13.83 22.97 38.93
N GLU A 524 12.62 22.86 39.50
CA GLU A 524 12.43 22.75 40.95
C GLU A 524 13.25 21.61 41.57
N GLY A 525 13.26 20.43 40.96
CA GLY A 525 14.03 19.29 41.46
C GLY A 525 15.54 19.58 41.56
N PHE A 526 16.11 20.30 40.59
CA PHE A 526 17.52 20.69 40.62
C PHE A 526 17.83 21.77 41.65
N ARG A 527 16.88 22.69 41.89
CA ARG A 527 16.98 23.73 42.92
C ARG A 527 16.92 23.15 44.34
N TRP A 528 16.21 22.03 44.54
CA TRP A 528 16.15 21.32 45.81
C TRP A 528 17.35 20.42 46.07
N GLY A 529 18.21 20.23 45.06
CA GLY A 529 19.44 19.47 45.14
C GLY A 529 19.31 18.14 44.41
N ALA A 530 19.67 18.12 43.12
CA ALA A 530 19.81 16.89 42.36
C ALA A 530 21.25 16.34 42.48
N PRO A 531 21.44 15.02 42.68
CA PRO A 531 22.77 14.42 42.63
C PRO A 531 23.33 14.48 41.20
N PRO A 532 24.66 14.41 41.00
CA PRO A 532 25.24 14.16 39.68
C PRO A 532 24.63 12.90 39.06
N HIS A 533 24.25 12.97 37.79
CA HIS A 533 23.61 11.85 37.11
C HIS A 533 23.91 11.84 35.61
N ALA A 534 23.72 10.66 35.03
CA ALA A 534 23.87 10.42 33.60
C ALA A 534 22.73 9.52 33.10
N GLY A 535 22.49 9.60 31.80
CA GLY A 535 21.32 8.99 31.18
C GLY A 535 21.56 8.58 29.75
N ALA A 536 20.69 7.73 29.24
CA ALA A 536 20.60 7.45 27.82
C ALA A 536 19.18 7.07 27.39
N GLY A 537 18.96 7.07 26.08
CA GLY A 537 17.79 6.51 25.44
C GLY A 537 18.21 5.54 24.32
N VAL A 538 17.46 4.45 24.18
CA VAL A 538 17.68 3.42 23.15
C VAL A 538 16.38 3.23 22.36
N GLY A 539 16.44 3.32 21.04
CA GLY A 539 15.28 3.00 20.19
C GLY A 539 15.12 1.49 20.00
N LEU A 540 14.07 0.88 20.54
CA LEU A 540 13.82 -0.57 20.48
C LEU A 540 13.77 -1.10 19.04
N GLU A 541 13.03 -0.42 18.16
CA GLU A 541 12.91 -0.81 16.77
C GLU A 541 14.27 -0.72 16.07
N ARG A 542 15.05 0.31 16.40
CA ARG A 542 16.33 0.60 15.76
C ARG A 542 17.42 -0.40 16.15
N ILE A 543 17.55 -0.75 17.43
CA ILE A 543 18.53 -1.75 17.87
C ILE A 543 18.25 -3.12 17.23
N VAL A 544 16.97 -3.55 17.18
CA VAL A 544 16.60 -4.83 16.55
C VAL A 544 16.85 -4.78 15.04
N MET A 545 16.55 -3.66 14.37
CA MET A 545 16.78 -3.48 12.94
C MET A 545 18.26 -3.65 12.58
N LEU A 546 19.16 -3.09 13.39
CA LEU A 546 20.60 -3.10 13.15
C LEU A 546 21.25 -4.44 13.50
N ILE A 547 20.83 -5.09 14.59
CA ILE A 547 21.27 -6.45 14.94
C ILE A 547 20.95 -7.43 13.80
N LEU A 548 19.75 -7.34 13.22
CA LEU A 548 19.29 -8.23 12.15
C LEU A 548 19.61 -7.75 10.73
N LYS A 549 20.17 -6.54 10.58
CA LYS A 549 20.52 -5.90 9.30
C LYS A 549 19.34 -5.84 8.31
N LEU A 550 18.17 -5.38 8.77
CA LEU A 550 16.93 -5.39 7.97
C LEU A 550 16.80 -4.23 6.96
N GLY A 551 17.55 -3.15 7.13
CA GLY A 551 17.58 -1.99 6.22
C GLY A 551 16.37 -1.04 6.29
N ASN A 552 15.28 -1.40 6.97
CA ASN A 552 14.12 -0.52 7.16
C ASN A 552 13.47 -0.71 8.53
N ILE A 553 13.38 0.37 9.31
CA ILE A 553 12.87 0.37 10.69
C ILE A 553 11.38 0.00 10.78
N ARG A 554 10.63 0.17 9.69
CA ARG A 554 9.21 -0.22 9.64
C ARG A 554 9.01 -1.73 9.77
N LEU A 555 10.03 -2.53 9.43
CA LEU A 555 9.98 -3.99 9.55
C LEU A 555 9.97 -4.43 11.02
N THR A 556 10.62 -3.66 11.90
CA THR A 556 10.69 -3.89 13.35
C THR A 556 9.61 -3.16 14.14
N SER A 557 8.75 -2.36 13.52
CA SER A 557 7.56 -1.81 14.19
C SER A 557 6.32 -2.62 13.82
N LEU A 558 5.56 -3.10 14.80
CA LEU A 558 4.41 -3.99 14.54
C LEU A 558 3.37 -3.31 13.63
N PHE A 559 3.07 -2.05 13.94
CA PHE A 559 2.22 -1.17 13.14
C PHE A 559 2.88 0.20 13.01
N PRO A 560 3.76 0.40 12.00
CA PRO A 560 4.58 1.60 11.91
C PRO A 560 3.72 2.87 11.83
N ARG A 561 4.26 3.96 12.38
CA ARG A 561 3.77 5.32 12.21
C ARG A 561 4.87 6.17 11.61
N ASP A 562 4.53 6.84 10.53
CA ASP A 562 5.38 7.77 9.79
C ASP A 562 4.51 8.96 9.31
N PRO A 563 5.09 10.00 8.68
CA PRO A 563 4.30 11.17 8.25
C PRO A 563 3.18 10.89 7.25
N LYS A 564 3.17 9.71 6.60
CA LYS A 564 2.11 9.29 5.66
C LYS A 564 1.03 8.42 6.31
N SER A 565 1.20 8.11 7.59
CA SER A 565 0.24 7.34 8.37
C SER A 565 -0.98 8.20 8.70
N LEU A 566 -2.16 7.55 8.85
CA LEU A 566 -3.42 8.21 9.21
C LEU A 566 -3.83 9.34 8.24
N PRO A 567 -3.99 9.06 6.93
CA PRO A 567 -4.40 10.08 5.97
C PRO A 567 -5.76 10.69 6.38
N ALA A 568 -5.92 11.98 6.14
CA ALA A 568 -7.17 12.70 6.41
C ALA A 568 -8.33 11.96 5.72
N LYS A 569 -9.37 11.62 6.50
CA LYS A 569 -10.59 11.05 5.93
C LYS A 569 -11.41 12.21 5.37
N PRO A 570 -11.87 12.15 4.11
CA PRO A 570 -12.82 13.13 3.62
C PRO A 570 -14.07 13.10 4.51
N VAL A 571 -14.59 14.27 4.85
CA VAL A 571 -15.86 14.39 5.59
C VAL A 571 -16.93 13.70 4.74
N SER A 572 -17.62 12.72 5.30
CA SER A 572 -18.71 12.03 4.61
C SER A 572 -19.85 13.02 4.41
N GLU A 573 -19.95 13.58 3.21
CA GLU A 573 -21.07 14.43 2.83
C GLU A 573 -22.36 13.60 2.80
N GLN A 574 -23.49 14.25 3.10
CA GLN A 574 -24.80 13.59 3.08
C GLN A 574 -25.12 13.13 1.65
N LEU A 575 -25.48 11.85 1.49
CA LEU A 575 -25.89 11.29 0.20
C LEU A 575 -27.12 12.02 -0.35
N ARG A 576 -27.20 12.15 -1.68
CA ARG A 576 -28.34 12.77 -2.36
C ARG A 576 -29.60 11.90 -2.29
N HIS A 577 -29.38 10.58 -2.35
CA HIS A 577 -30.37 9.52 -2.24
C HIS A 577 -29.99 8.55 -1.11
N PRO A 578 -30.21 8.91 0.17
CA PRO A 578 -29.84 8.06 1.31
C PRO A 578 -30.48 6.65 1.27
N GLU A 579 -31.67 6.54 0.69
CA GLU A 579 -32.37 5.26 0.47
C GLU A 579 -31.65 4.35 -0.55
N SER A 580 -30.78 4.92 -1.38
CA SER A 580 -29.96 4.20 -2.36
C SER A 580 -28.52 4.02 -1.89
N SER A 581 -28.31 3.89 -0.57
CA SER A 581 -27.00 3.66 0.03
C SER A 581 -26.41 2.31 -0.40
N THR A 582 -25.09 2.24 -0.58
CA THR A 582 -24.36 0.97 -0.83
C THR A 582 -23.75 0.41 0.45
N ILE A 583 -23.60 1.24 1.50
CA ILE A 583 -23.17 0.82 2.84
C ILE A 583 -24.34 0.17 3.58
N GLU A 584 -25.54 0.73 3.44
CA GLU A 584 -26.79 0.24 4.03
C GLU A 584 -27.81 -0.01 2.91
N PRO A 585 -27.67 -1.09 2.12
CA PRO A 585 -28.53 -1.33 0.99
C PRO A 585 -29.99 -1.61 1.41
N PRO A 586 -30.98 -1.33 0.54
CA PRO A 586 -32.40 -1.40 0.88
C PRO A 586 -32.83 -2.73 1.52
N TRP A 587 -32.36 -3.87 1.00
CA TRP A 587 -32.73 -5.19 1.50
C TRP A 587 -32.16 -5.51 2.89
N GLN A 588 -31.02 -4.91 3.27
CA GLN A 588 -30.47 -5.07 4.62
C GLN A 588 -31.24 -4.21 5.62
N ARG A 589 -31.65 -3.00 5.22
CA ARG A 589 -32.51 -2.12 6.02
C ARG A 589 -33.89 -2.74 6.26
N GLU A 590 -34.40 -3.49 5.30
CA GLU A 590 -35.71 -4.18 5.39
C GLU A 590 -35.63 -5.59 6.01
N HIS A 591 -34.45 -6.02 6.50
CA HIS A 591 -34.20 -7.36 7.06
C HIS A 591 -34.56 -8.55 6.12
N LYS A 592 -34.54 -8.33 4.80
CA LYS A 592 -34.91 -9.35 3.79
C LYS A 592 -33.78 -10.32 3.44
N GLY A 593 -32.53 -10.04 3.84
CA GLY A 593 -31.38 -10.92 3.60
C GLY A 593 -30.04 -10.19 3.61
N ARG A 594 -28.93 -10.93 3.46
CA ARG A 594 -27.57 -10.36 3.34
C ARG A 594 -27.23 -9.88 1.93
N VAL A 595 -27.90 -10.42 0.91
CA VAL A 595 -27.76 -10.11 -0.51
C VAL A 595 -29.14 -9.88 -1.12
N ALA A 596 -29.22 -9.09 -2.19
CA ALA A 596 -30.44 -8.95 -2.99
C ALA A 596 -30.84 -10.31 -3.57
N SER A 597 -32.13 -10.61 -3.54
CA SER A 597 -32.68 -11.87 -4.04
C SER A 597 -32.86 -11.85 -5.56
N ASP A 598 -33.12 -10.67 -6.13
CA ASP A 598 -33.33 -10.44 -7.56
C ASP A 598 -32.71 -9.09 -8.00
N PRO A 599 -32.20 -8.96 -9.24
CA PRO A 599 -31.66 -7.69 -9.74
C PRO A 599 -32.63 -6.50 -9.72
N SER A 600 -33.95 -6.72 -9.70
CA SER A 600 -34.94 -5.65 -9.55
C SER A 600 -34.98 -5.00 -8.16
N GLU A 601 -34.41 -5.65 -7.14
CA GLU A 601 -34.27 -5.09 -5.79
C GLU A 601 -33.06 -4.14 -5.67
N LEU A 602 -32.23 -4.07 -6.71
CA LEU A 602 -31.06 -3.21 -6.73
C LEU A 602 -31.46 -1.74 -6.90
N GLN A 603 -30.66 -0.87 -6.29
CA GLN A 603 -30.84 0.58 -6.37
C GLN A 603 -30.83 1.06 -7.83
N PRO A 604 -31.64 2.07 -8.20
CA PRO A 604 -31.56 2.72 -9.51
C PRO A 604 -30.13 3.20 -9.81
N LEU A 605 -29.69 3.08 -11.06
CA LEU A 605 -28.33 3.43 -11.44
C LEU A 605 -28.11 4.95 -11.36
N GLU A 606 -29.13 5.71 -11.71
CA GLU A 606 -29.25 7.16 -11.62
C GLU A 606 -28.92 7.62 -10.20
N HIS A 607 -29.55 7.00 -9.19
CA HIS A 607 -29.33 7.32 -7.78
C HIS A 607 -27.90 6.98 -7.33
N LEU A 608 -27.33 5.87 -7.81
CA LEU A 608 -25.95 5.51 -7.51
C LEU A 608 -24.95 6.50 -8.12
N ILE A 609 -25.20 6.98 -9.34
CA ILE A 609 -24.38 8.01 -9.98
C ILE A 609 -24.50 9.34 -9.24
N ALA A 610 -25.72 9.73 -8.84
CA ALA A 610 -25.94 10.95 -8.05
C ALA A 610 -25.35 10.87 -6.63
N ASN A 611 -25.21 9.67 -6.06
CA ASN A 611 -24.60 9.45 -4.75
C ASN A 611 -23.07 9.34 -4.79
N TYR A 612 -22.53 8.63 -5.78
CA TYR A 612 -21.13 8.16 -5.77
C TYR A 612 -20.38 8.40 -7.09
N GLY A 613 -21.08 8.79 -8.15
CA GLY A 613 -20.52 8.96 -9.48
C GLY A 613 -19.75 10.27 -9.66
N ASP A 614 -18.92 10.27 -10.70
CA ASP A 614 -18.23 11.44 -11.23
C ASP A 614 -18.62 11.62 -12.72
N ALA A 615 -18.03 12.61 -13.41
CA ALA A 615 -18.37 12.98 -14.78
C ALA A 615 -18.40 11.82 -15.79
N THR A 616 -17.53 10.82 -15.62
CA THR A 616 -17.50 9.63 -16.48
C THR A 616 -18.77 8.78 -16.31
N SER A 617 -19.27 8.67 -15.07
CA SER A 617 -20.41 7.83 -14.70
C SER A 617 -21.71 8.28 -15.36
N THR A 618 -21.87 9.57 -15.64
CA THR A 618 -23.05 10.12 -16.34
C THR A 618 -23.20 9.63 -17.77
N SER A 619 -22.20 8.93 -18.31
CA SER A 619 -22.19 8.35 -19.66
C SER A 619 -22.64 6.89 -19.71
N TRP A 620 -22.83 6.24 -18.55
CA TRP A 620 -23.12 4.81 -18.45
C TRP A 620 -24.48 4.39 -19.02
N PHE A 621 -25.34 5.35 -19.34
CA PHE A 621 -26.66 5.12 -19.96
C PHE A 621 -26.61 4.92 -21.47
N ASP A 622 -25.45 5.11 -22.10
CA ASP A 622 -25.31 4.85 -23.53
C ASP A 622 -25.24 3.34 -23.81
N ASP A 623 -25.82 2.92 -24.94
CA ASP A 623 -26.04 1.50 -25.27
C ASP A 623 -24.74 0.65 -25.33
N ARG A 624 -23.59 1.32 -25.53
CA ARG A 624 -22.26 0.70 -25.56
C ARG A 624 -21.78 0.22 -24.18
N PHE A 625 -22.25 0.85 -23.10
CA PHE A 625 -21.85 0.49 -21.74
C PHE A 625 -22.67 -0.71 -21.26
N LYS A 626 -21.98 -1.64 -20.61
CA LYS A 626 -22.58 -2.70 -19.79
C LYS A 626 -22.25 -2.38 -18.35
N VAL A 627 -23.21 -2.61 -17.46
CA VAL A 627 -23.03 -2.31 -16.03
C VAL A 627 -23.10 -3.62 -15.25
N TRP A 628 -22.01 -3.96 -14.59
CA TRP A 628 -22.00 -5.02 -13.60
C TRP A 628 -22.50 -4.48 -12.26
N ARG A 629 -23.27 -5.28 -11.54
CA ARG A 629 -23.83 -4.94 -10.22
C ARG A 629 -23.46 -6.02 -9.19
N ASP A 630 -23.00 -5.59 -8.01
CA ASP A 630 -22.78 -6.47 -6.86
C ASP A 630 -24.11 -6.75 -6.14
N MET A 631 -24.55 -8.01 -6.10
CA MET A 631 -25.79 -8.39 -5.41
C MET A 631 -25.72 -8.18 -3.88
N ALA A 632 -24.52 -8.07 -3.30
CA ALA A 632 -24.38 -7.90 -1.85
C ALA A 632 -24.51 -6.45 -1.38
N THR A 633 -24.17 -5.48 -2.22
CA THR A 633 -24.11 -4.05 -1.87
C THR A 633 -24.90 -3.15 -2.81
N GLY A 634 -25.15 -3.62 -4.03
CA GLY A 634 -25.72 -2.83 -5.11
C GLY A 634 -24.70 -2.03 -5.91
N ALA A 635 -23.43 -2.04 -5.51
CA ALA A 635 -22.35 -1.31 -6.17
C ALA A 635 -22.29 -1.61 -7.67
N ALA A 636 -21.97 -0.60 -8.47
CA ALA A 636 -21.96 -0.72 -9.93
C ALA A 636 -20.58 -0.43 -10.55
N VAL A 637 -20.21 -1.19 -11.57
CA VAL A 637 -19.01 -0.94 -12.40
C VAL A 637 -19.41 -1.04 -13.86
N ALA A 638 -19.24 0.04 -14.63
CA ALA A 638 -19.45 -0.01 -16.07
C ALA A 638 -18.23 -0.51 -16.82
N TYR A 639 -18.48 -1.20 -17.93
CA TYR A 639 -17.44 -1.66 -18.85
C TYR A 639 -17.98 -1.72 -20.28
N VAL A 640 -17.09 -1.57 -21.26
CA VAL A 640 -17.39 -1.68 -22.69
C VAL A 640 -16.62 -2.87 -23.26
N PRO A 641 -17.32 -3.93 -23.72
CA PRO A 641 -16.68 -5.03 -24.43
C PRO A 641 -16.07 -4.56 -25.75
N SER A 642 -14.82 -4.92 -25.99
CA SER A 642 -14.13 -4.66 -27.26
C SER A 642 -14.03 -5.94 -28.09
N SER A 643 -14.10 -5.79 -29.42
CA SER A 643 -13.91 -6.86 -30.40
C SER A 643 -12.56 -7.60 -30.28
N SER A 644 -11.59 -7.01 -29.57
CA SER A 644 -10.26 -7.61 -29.34
C SER A 644 -10.13 -8.40 -28.03
N ASN A 645 -11.24 -8.84 -27.42
CA ASN A 645 -11.28 -9.57 -26.14
C ASN A 645 -10.81 -8.75 -24.93
N TYR A 646 -11.07 -7.44 -24.94
CA TYR A 646 -10.82 -6.53 -23.83
C TYR A 646 -12.13 -6.00 -23.26
N ALA A 647 -12.12 -5.68 -21.97
CA ALA A 647 -13.16 -4.88 -21.32
C ALA A 647 -12.53 -3.56 -20.90
N ILE A 648 -12.96 -2.47 -21.55
CA ILE A 648 -12.58 -1.11 -21.17
C ILE A 648 -13.48 -0.69 -20.02
N ILE A 649 -12.91 -0.29 -18.88
CA ILE A 649 -13.64 -0.01 -17.64
C ILE A 649 -13.46 1.48 -17.33
N PRO A 650 -14.42 2.33 -17.74
CA PRO A 650 -14.30 3.78 -17.61
C PRO A 650 -14.85 4.30 -16.27
N GLY A 651 -14.04 5.09 -15.57
CA GLY A 651 -14.45 5.79 -14.36
C GLY A 651 -14.33 4.93 -13.11
N ASN A 652 -14.73 5.50 -11.97
CA ASN A 652 -14.71 4.81 -10.69
C ASN A 652 -15.92 3.88 -10.51
N PRO A 653 -15.84 2.85 -9.64
CA PRO A 653 -17.03 2.14 -9.17
C PRO A 653 -18.04 3.12 -8.54
N ALA A 654 -19.32 3.00 -8.90
CA ALA A 654 -20.39 3.79 -8.28
C ALA A 654 -20.84 3.13 -6.97
N CYS A 655 -20.06 3.34 -5.92
CA CYS A 655 -20.34 2.96 -4.54
C CYS A 655 -19.53 3.82 -3.57
N ASP A 656 -19.77 3.66 -2.26
CA ASP A 656 -18.97 4.35 -1.25
C ASP A 656 -17.47 4.00 -1.42
N PRO A 657 -16.56 4.98 -1.39
CA PRO A 657 -15.12 4.75 -1.55
C PRO A 657 -14.53 3.67 -0.63
N LYS A 658 -15.10 3.46 0.57
CA LYS A 658 -14.68 2.40 1.50
C LYS A 658 -14.84 1.00 0.90
N GLN A 659 -15.72 0.85 -0.09
CA GLN A 659 -16.02 -0.42 -0.75
C GLN A 659 -15.16 -0.65 -2.01
N TYR A 660 -14.44 0.35 -2.53
CA TYR A 660 -13.72 0.25 -3.81
C TYR A 660 -12.85 -0.99 -3.92
N SER A 661 -12.03 -1.29 -2.91
CA SER A 661 -11.14 -2.46 -2.97
C SER A 661 -11.92 -3.77 -3.09
N ARG A 662 -13.03 -3.91 -2.39
CA ARG A 662 -13.88 -5.10 -2.45
C ARG A 662 -14.61 -5.16 -3.78
N THR A 663 -15.25 -4.07 -4.20
CA THR A 663 -16.02 -3.97 -5.46
C THR A 663 -15.15 -4.24 -6.67
N ILE A 664 -13.97 -3.61 -6.77
CA ILE A 664 -12.99 -3.83 -7.85
C ILE A 664 -12.59 -5.31 -7.89
N THR A 665 -12.27 -5.90 -6.73
CA THR A 665 -11.85 -7.30 -6.68
C THR A 665 -12.96 -8.26 -7.10
N GLN A 666 -14.20 -8.04 -6.63
CA GLN A 666 -15.36 -8.85 -7.01
C GLN A 666 -15.67 -8.72 -8.50
N PHE A 667 -15.65 -7.51 -9.04
CA PHE A 667 -15.87 -7.26 -10.46
C PHE A 667 -14.81 -7.96 -11.32
N LEU A 668 -13.52 -7.85 -10.98
CA LEU A 668 -12.45 -8.50 -11.74
C LEU A 668 -12.54 -10.03 -11.67
N GLN A 669 -12.95 -10.60 -10.54
CA GLN A 669 -13.21 -12.03 -10.41
C GLN A 669 -14.39 -12.48 -11.29
N TRP A 670 -15.49 -11.73 -11.26
CA TRP A 670 -16.65 -11.96 -12.11
C TRP A 670 -16.26 -11.87 -13.60
N LEU A 671 -15.55 -10.81 -14.00
CA LEU A 671 -15.12 -10.59 -15.37
C LEU A 671 -14.27 -11.76 -15.86
N ARG A 672 -13.33 -12.23 -15.04
CA ARG A 672 -12.50 -13.40 -15.37
C ARG A 672 -13.31 -14.68 -15.51
N ARG A 673 -14.29 -14.90 -14.64
CA ARG A 673 -15.08 -16.14 -14.58
C ARG A 673 -16.13 -16.21 -15.69
N GLU A 674 -16.88 -15.13 -15.90
CA GLU A 674 -18.06 -15.12 -16.77
C GLU A 674 -17.77 -14.66 -18.20
N THR A 675 -16.79 -13.76 -18.42
CA THR A 675 -16.58 -13.15 -19.74
C THR A 675 -15.23 -13.47 -20.38
N LYS A 676 -14.22 -13.80 -19.58
CA LYS A 676 -12.82 -14.01 -20.02
C LYS A 676 -12.18 -12.79 -20.70
N PHE A 677 -12.78 -11.59 -20.59
CA PHE A 677 -12.19 -10.36 -21.11
C PHE A 677 -10.94 -9.93 -20.33
N LYS A 678 -10.00 -9.32 -21.02
CA LYS A 678 -8.83 -8.67 -20.39
C LYS A 678 -9.22 -7.26 -19.93
N PRO A 679 -9.07 -6.92 -18.65
CA PRO A 679 -9.48 -5.63 -18.14
C PRO A 679 -8.47 -4.53 -18.46
N VAL A 680 -8.96 -3.35 -18.86
CA VAL A 680 -8.19 -2.10 -18.92
C VAL A 680 -9.05 -1.03 -18.25
N TRP A 681 -8.57 -0.47 -17.14
CA TRP A 681 -9.26 0.58 -16.41
C TRP A 681 -8.81 1.93 -16.95
N ILE A 682 -9.75 2.79 -17.31
CA ILE A 682 -9.45 4.14 -17.83
C ILE A 682 -10.25 5.18 -17.05
N LEU A 683 -9.79 6.42 -17.08
CA LEU A 683 -10.47 7.54 -16.41
C LEU A 683 -10.69 7.29 -14.91
N CYS A 684 -9.79 6.54 -14.26
CA CYS A 684 -9.91 6.24 -12.84
C CYS A 684 -9.20 7.29 -11.99
N SER A 685 -9.77 7.58 -10.84
CA SER A 685 -9.20 8.54 -9.89
C SER A 685 -7.94 8.00 -9.21
N PRO A 686 -7.14 8.85 -8.54
CA PRO A 686 -5.97 8.43 -7.80
C PRO A 686 -6.24 7.30 -6.79
N GLU A 687 -7.41 7.26 -6.16
CA GLU A 687 -7.78 6.22 -5.19
C GLU A 687 -7.95 4.84 -5.83
N VAL A 688 -8.63 4.80 -6.98
CA VAL A 688 -8.82 3.55 -7.74
C VAL A 688 -7.49 3.13 -8.36
N GLU A 689 -6.71 4.07 -8.90
CA GLU A 689 -5.37 3.81 -9.40
C GLU A 689 -4.46 3.23 -8.30
N THR A 690 -4.51 3.78 -7.09
CA THR A 690 -3.74 3.29 -5.94
C THR A 690 -4.12 1.85 -5.59
N ILE A 691 -5.41 1.51 -5.63
CA ILE A 691 -5.86 0.13 -5.41
C ILE A 691 -5.32 -0.81 -6.49
N LEU A 692 -5.45 -0.42 -7.77
CA LEU A 692 -4.97 -1.23 -8.89
C LEU A 692 -3.44 -1.37 -8.86
N GLY A 693 -2.73 -0.28 -8.62
CA GLY A 693 -1.27 -0.18 -8.63
C GLY A 693 -0.60 -0.80 -7.40
N GLU A 694 -0.98 -0.35 -6.20
CA GLU A 694 -0.34 -0.79 -4.95
C GLU A 694 -0.83 -2.15 -4.47
N ARG A 695 -2.14 -2.45 -4.60
CA ARG A 695 -2.71 -3.71 -4.09
C ARG A 695 -2.69 -4.82 -5.12
N LEU A 696 -2.95 -4.52 -6.40
CA LEU A 696 -3.03 -5.53 -7.46
C LEU A 696 -1.78 -5.56 -8.37
N GLY A 697 -0.81 -4.66 -8.18
CA GLY A 697 0.43 -4.64 -8.94
C GLY A 697 0.25 -4.21 -10.41
N TRP A 698 -0.83 -3.49 -10.74
CA TRP A 698 -1.08 -3.01 -12.09
C TRP A 698 -0.12 -1.87 -12.45
N ARG A 699 0.08 -1.66 -13.74
CA ARG A 699 0.78 -0.49 -14.27
C ARG A 699 -0.22 0.61 -14.55
N SER A 700 0.19 1.84 -14.35
CA SER A 700 -0.66 3.00 -14.63
C SER A 700 0.11 4.16 -15.22
N LEU A 701 -0.61 5.00 -15.96
CA LEU A 701 -0.12 6.26 -16.49
C LEU A 701 -1.28 7.27 -16.50
N SER A 702 -0.95 8.55 -16.41
CA SER A 702 -1.92 9.64 -16.55
C SER A 702 -1.54 10.48 -17.77
N CYS A 703 -2.50 10.67 -18.65
CA CYS A 703 -2.43 11.58 -19.80
C CYS A 703 -3.79 12.26 -20.04
N ILE A 704 -4.61 12.27 -19.00
CA ILE A 704 -6.00 12.70 -18.97
C ILE A 704 -6.22 13.32 -17.59
N ALA A 705 -6.95 14.42 -17.52
CA ALA A 705 -7.36 15.02 -16.26
C ALA A 705 -8.83 15.43 -16.34
N GLU A 706 -9.53 15.32 -15.22
CA GLU A 706 -10.85 15.87 -15.02
C GLU A 706 -10.71 17.40 -14.84
N GLU A 707 -11.42 18.20 -15.64
CA GLU A 707 -11.25 19.66 -15.64
C GLU A 707 -12.25 20.34 -14.69
N ARG A 708 -11.83 20.56 -13.45
CA ARG A 708 -12.69 21.05 -12.36
C ARG A 708 -12.61 22.56 -12.14
N VAL A 709 -13.75 23.18 -11.91
CA VAL A 709 -13.94 24.60 -11.62
C VAL A 709 -14.56 24.76 -10.24
N ASP A 710 -14.06 25.71 -9.46
CA ASP A 710 -14.75 26.22 -8.27
C ASP A 710 -15.73 27.32 -8.70
N PRO A 711 -17.05 27.04 -8.75
CA PRO A 711 -18.03 27.98 -9.28
C PRO A 711 -18.17 29.25 -8.41
N SER A 712 -17.68 29.24 -7.16
CA SER A 712 -17.68 30.42 -6.29
C SER A 712 -16.61 31.46 -6.68
N ARG A 713 -15.55 31.00 -7.37
CA ARG A 713 -14.48 31.87 -7.87
C ARG A 713 -14.85 32.33 -9.28
N ASN A 714 -15.41 33.54 -9.39
CA ASN A 714 -15.84 34.11 -10.66
C ASN A 714 -14.65 34.60 -11.54
N GLN A 715 -13.72 33.70 -11.90
CA GLN A 715 -12.53 34.02 -12.70
C GLN A 715 -12.87 34.43 -14.13
N ALA A 716 -13.98 33.95 -14.68
CA ALA A 716 -14.51 34.37 -15.97
C ALA A 716 -14.76 35.89 -16.05
N ALA A 717 -15.09 36.54 -14.92
CA ALA A 717 -15.29 37.99 -14.87
C ALA A 717 -13.97 38.79 -14.88
N SER A 718 -12.85 38.17 -14.49
CA SER A 718 -11.52 38.78 -14.54
C SER A 718 -10.80 38.61 -15.89
N ASP A 719 -11.28 37.75 -16.78
CA ASP A 719 -10.71 37.56 -18.11
C ASP A 719 -11.25 38.60 -19.12
N GLY A 720 -10.35 39.41 -19.70
CA GLY A 720 -10.71 40.51 -20.59
C GLY A 720 -11.23 40.09 -21.98
N GLU A 721 -11.03 38.84 -22.40
CA GLU A 721 -11.60 38.30 -23.64
C GLU A 721 -13.03 37.80 -23.41
N ILE A 722 -13.25 37.02 -22.35
CA ILE A 722 -14.57 36.51 -21.95
C ILE A 722 -15.51 37.69 -21.64
N ALA A 723 -15.07 38.67 -20.84
CA ALA A 723 -15.87 39.85 -20.51
C ALA A 723 -16.27 40.69 -21.75
N ARG A 724 -15.51 40.61 -22.85
CA ARG A 724 -15.85 41.30 -24.11
C ARG A 724 -16.91 40.51 -24.90
N LYS A 725 -16.79 39.18 -24.93
CA LYS A 725 -17.76 38.28 -25.57
C LYS A 725 -19.12 38.31 -24.89
N LEU A 726 -19.15 38.35 -23.55
CA LEU A 726 -20.39 38.50 -22.77
C LEU A 726 -21.13 39.80 -23.11
N ARG A 727 -20.43 40.95 -23.06
CA ARG A 727 -21.02 42.26 -23.43
C ARG A 727 -21.54 42.30 -24.86
N ARG A 728 -20.88 41.60 -25.79
CA ARG A 728 -21.32 41.47 -27.18
C ARG A 728 -22.61 40.66 -27.29
N ALA A 729 -22.69 39.50 -26.64
CA ALA A 729 -23.89 38.67 -26.62
C ALA A 729 -25.10 39.41 -25.99
N GLU A 730 -24.86 40.19 -24.93
CA GLU A 730 -25.87 41.09 -24.35
C GLU A 730 -26.33 42.16 -25.35
N THR A 731 -25.40 42.80 -26.06
CA THR A 731 -25.71 43.83 -27.08
C THR A 731 -26.49 43.25 -28.27
N GLU A 732 -26.24 41.99 -28.64
CA GLU A 732 -26.93 41.26 -29.71
C GLU A 732 -28.34 40.77 -29.29
N GLY A 733 -28.76 41.04 -28.05
CA GLY A 733 -30.12 40.81 -27.56
C GLY A 733 -30.43 39.36 -27.17
N ILE A 734 -29.42 38.61 -26.75
CA ILE A 734 -29.57 37.19 -26.38
C ILE A 734 -30.31 37.07 -25.04
N LYS A 735 -31.40 36.30 -25.03
CA LYS A 735 -32.16 36.00 -23.83
C LYS A 735 -31.75 34.63 -23.27
N LEU A 736 -31.19 34.61 -22.07
CA LEU A 736 -30.90 33.38 -21.33
C LEU A 736 -32.13 32.91 -20.56
N VAL A 737 -32.39 31.61 -20.60
CA VAL A 737 -33.44 30.95 -19.81
C VAL A 737 -32.82 29.84 -18.96
N SER A 738 -33.17 29.81 -17.69
CA SER A 738 -32.74 28.79 -16.71
C SER A 738 -33.97 28.10 -16.15
N MET A 739 -34.03 26.77 -16.23
CA MET A 739 -35.08 26.00 -15.54
C MET A 739 -34.78 25.94 -14.05
N ASN A 740 -35.76 25.58 -13.21
CA ASN A 740 -35.43 25.17 -11.84
C ASN A 740 -34.73 23.79 -11.86
N GLN A 741 -33.97 23.49 -10.80
CA GLN A 741 -33.30 22.20 -10.70
C GLN A 741 -34.34 21.07 -10.62
N GLY A 742 -34.18 20.02 -11.44
CA GLY A 742 -35.13 18.91 -11.57
C GLY A 742 -36.37 19.23 -12.45
N GLU A 743 -36.51 20.48 -12.91
CA GLU A 743 -37.59 20.87 -13.81
C GLU A 743 -37.23 20.55 -15.27
N MET A 744 -38.16 19.91 -15.97
CA MET A 744 -38.00 19.59 -17.38
C MET A 744 -38.26 20.82 -18.27
N VAL A 745 -37.49 20.97 -19.34
CA VAL A 745 -37.74 21.97 -20.39
C VAL A 745 -39.11 21.70 -21.04
N PRO A 746 -39.94 22.73 -21.33
CA PRO A 746 -41.22 22.57 -22.01
C PRO A 746 -41.13 21.81 -23.34
N ASP A 747 -42.13 20.99 -23.65
CA ASP A 747 -42.13 20.06 -24.79
C ASP A 747 -41.87 20.76 -26.14
N ASP A 748 -42.43 21.95 -26.35
CA ASP A 748 -42.26 22.74 -27.57
C ASP A 748 -40.81 23.23 -27.74
N ILE A 749 -40.13 23.56 -26.64
CA ILE A 749 -38.74 23.97 -26.62
C ILE A 749 -37.80 22.75 -26.74
N ARG A 750 -38.12 21.61 -26.11
CA ARG A 750 -37.33 20.37 -26.28
C ARG A 750 -37.25 19.96 -27.74
N LYS A 751 -38.38 19.98 -28.44
CA LYS A 751 -38.42 19.66 -29.88
C LYS A 751 -37.53 20.60 -30.70
N LYS A 752 -37.55 21.91 -30.41
CA LYS A 752 -36.66 22.88 -31.06
C LYS A 752 -35.19 22.60 -30.75
N ILE A 753 -34.85 22.25 -29.51
CA ILE A 753 -33.48 21.89 -29.12
C ILE A 753 -33.03 20.62 -29.86
N ASP A 754 -33.88 19.59 -29.94
CA ASP A 754 -33.57 18.34 -30.64
C ASP A 754 -33.34 18.55 -32.15
N GLU A 755 -34.16 19.39 -32.80
CA GLU A 755 -33.95 19.80 -34.19
C GLU A 755 -32.59 20.48 -34.37
N ARG A 756 -32.24 21.41 -33.47
CA ARG A 756 -30.95 22.12 -33.51
C ARG A 756 -29.75 21.22 -33.20
N VAL A 757 -29.91 20.25 -32.30
CA VAL A 757 -28.90 19.20 -32.05
C VAL A 757 -28.71 18.35 -33.30
N GLY A 758 -29.78 17.98 -34.00
CA GLY A 758 -29.72 17.25 -35.27
C GLY A 758 -28.97 18.01 -36.36
N GLU A 759 -29.28 19.30 -36.54
CA GLU A 759 -28.56 20.20 -37.46
C GLU A 759 -27.09 20.37 -37.09
N TRP A 760 -26.79 20.46 -35.80
CA TRP A 760 -25.42 20.58 -35.34
C TRP A 760 -24.65 19.27 -35.56
N LEU A 761 -25.27 18.11 -35.33
CA LEU A 761 -24.69 16.80 -35.60
C LEU A 761 -24.38 16.61 -37.10
N SER A 762 -25.28 17.02 -37.99
CA SER A 762 -25.11 16.87 -39.45
C SER A 762 -24.06 17.82 -40.04
N ASN A 763 -23.76 18.94 -39.40
CA ASN A 763 -22.74 19.91 -39.83
C ASN A 763 -21.32 19.59 -39.33
N ARG A 764 -21.13 18.55 -38.51
CA ARG A 764 -19.81 18.14 -38.01
C ARG A 764 -18.94 17.53 -39.11
N LYS A 765 -17.65 17.87 -39.13
CA LYS A 765 -16.64 17.31 -40.06
C LYS A 765 -15.47 16.68 -39.28
N GLY A 766 -15.02 15.50 -39.70
CA GLY A 766 -13.86 14.78 -39.14
C GLY A 766 -14.21 13.77 -38.03
N THR A 767 -13.26 12.86 -37.73
CA THR A 767 -13.36 11.86 -36.64
C THR A 767 -13.47 12.55 -35.29
N GLN A 768 -14.46 12.15 -34.47
CA GLN A 768 -14.73 12.77 -33.17
C GLN A 768 -14.33 11.82 -32.04
N VAL A 769 -13.70 12.38 -31.01
CA VAL A 769 -13.46 11.66 -29.75
C VAL A 769 -14.50 12.10 -28.73
N HIS A 770 -15.31 11.17 -28.24
CA HIS A 770 -16.30 11.48 -27.20
C HIS A 770 -16.61 10.31 -26.26
N LEU A 771 -16.98 10.67 -25.02
CA LEU A 771 -17.30 9.71 -23.97
C LEU A 771 -18.77 9.32 -23.93
N SER A 772 -19.66 10.17 -24.44
CA SER A 772 -21.11 9.91 -24.46
C SER A 772 -21.83 10.49 -25.66
N GLN A 773 -22.85 9.80 -26.13
CA GLN A 773 -23.83 10.28 -27.10
C GLN A 773 -24.60 11.50 -26.55
N ILE A 774 -25.18 12.30 -27.44
CA ILE A 774 -25.98 13.46 -27.03
C ILE A 774 -27.41 13.00 -26.78
N ARG A 775 -27.68 12.69 -25.52
CA ARG A 775 -29.01 12.34 -25.01
C ARG A 775 -29.38 13.33 -23.88
N PRO A 776 -29.85 14.55 -24.22
CA PRO A 776 -30.04 15.63 -23.24
C PRO A 776 -31.07 15.28 -22.16
N TRP A 777 -32.08 14.50 -22.53
CA TRP A 777 -33.27 14.24 -21.70
C TRP A 777 -33.18 12.95 -20.88
N CYS A 778 -32.10 12.18 -21.03
CA CYS A 778 -31.87 11.00 -20.20
C CYS A 778 -31.52 11.44 -18.78
N ASP A 779 -32.13 10.79 -17.78
CA ASP A 779 -31.89 11.06 -16.36
C ASP A 779 -32.25 12.50 -15.94
N SER A 780 -33.44 12.97 -16.35
CA SER A 780 -33.83 14.37 -16.20
C SER A 780 -33.96 14.87 -14.77
N GLU A 781 -34.23 13.98 -13.81
CA GLU A 781 -34.26 14.28 -12.38
C GLU A 781 -32.92 14.85 -11.90
N HIS A 782 -31.82 14.34 -12.44
CA HIS A 782 -30.45 14.74 -12.11
C HIS A 782 -29.85 15.68 -13.17
N ARG A 783 -30.69 16.43 -13.90
CA ARG A 783 -30.28 17.42 -14.89
C ARG A 783 -30.77 18.82 -14.53
N TRP A 784 -30.01 19.81 -14.98
CA TRP A 784 -30.37 21.21 -14.88
C TRP A 784 -30.12 21.90 -16.21
N TYR A 785 -31.19 22.45 -16.80
CA TYR A 785 -31.19 22.91 -18.19
C TYR A 785 -31.15 24.42 -18.32
N PHE A 786 -30.38 24.87 -19.31
CA PHE A 786 -30.21 26.26 -19.69
C PHE A 786 -30.25 26.35 -21.22
N TYR A 787 -30.91 27.38 -21.76
CA TYR A 787 -30.87 27.64 -23.20
C TYR A 787 -30.89 29.13 -23.50
N ALA A 788 -30.32 29.51 -24.65
CA ALA A 788 -30.24 30.87 -25.12
C ALA A 788 -31.10 31.07 -26.36
N LEU A 789 -31.90 32.13 -26.37
CA LEU A 789 -32.74 32.54 -27.49
C LEU A 789 -32.20 33.82 -28.13
N ASP A 790 -32.23 33.90 -29.46
CA ASP A 790 -32.04 35.18 -30.15
C ASP A 790 -33.30 36.07 -30.08
N LYS A 791 -33.19 37.27 -30.64
CA LYS A 791 -34.28 38.23 -30.79
C LYS A 791 -35.51 37.69 -31.54
N ASN A 792 -35.37 36.61 -32.32
CA ASN A 792 -36.44 35.98 -33.08
C ASN A 792 -37.02 34.75 -32.35
N GLY A 793 -36.52 34.41 -31.16
CA GLY A 793 -36.94 33.22 -30.41
C GLY A 793 -36.34 31.90 -30.91
N LEU A 794 -35.30 31.94 -31.74
CA LEU A 794 -34.54 30.76 -32.18
C LEU A 794 -33.56 30.32 -31.10
N VAL A 795 -33.44 29.01 -30.86
CA VAL A 795 -32.46 28.47 -29.91
C VAL A 795 -31.05 28.53 -30.50
N CYS A 796 -30.20 29.35 -29.88
CA CYS A 796 -28.83 29.58 -30.31
C CYS A 796 -27.81 28.73 -29.54
N ALA A 797 -28.06 28.45 -28.26
CA ALA A 797 -27.18 27.58 -27.47
C ALA A 797 -27.97 26.84 -26.39
N PHE A 798 -27.39 25.73 -25.94
CA PHE A 798 -27.95 24.85 -24.93
C PHE A 798 -26.85 24.37 -23.97
N VAL A 799 -27.12 24.45 -22.67
CA VAL A 799 -26.26 23.89 -21.62
C VAL A 799 -27.10 22.99 -20.72
N ALA A 800 -26.57 21.82 -20.39
CA ALA A 800 -27.13 20.94 -19.37
C ALA A 800 -26.06 20.61 -18.34
N LEU A 801 -26.38 20.87 -17.07
CA LEU A 801 -25.61 20.37 -15.95
C LEU A 801 -26.13 19.00 -15.52
N ALA A 802 -25.25 18.05 -15.26
CA ALA A 802 -25.57 16.76 -14.66
C ALA A 802 -25.14 16.75 -13.19
N MET A 803 -26.01 16.26 -12.30
CA MET A 803 -25.70 16.10 -10.89
C MET A 803 -24.70 14.94 -10.71
N LEU A 804 -23.65 15.18 -9.93
CA LEU A 804 -22.67 14.17 -9.52
C LEU A 804 -22.81 13.88 -8.03
N SER A 805 -21.98 13.00 -7.49
CA SER A 805 -21.87 12.81 -6.03
C SER A 805 -21.69 14.15 -5.30
N PRO A 806 -22.10 14.26 -4.01
CA PRO A 806 -21.88 15.46 -3.22
C PRO A 806 -20.42 15.97 -3.32
N ALA A 807 -19.46 15.05 -3.24
CA ALA A 807 -18.02 15.34 -3.30
C ALA A 807 -17.56 15.91 -4.65
N HIS A 808 -18.24 15.59 -5.76
CA HIS A 808 -17.88 16.03 -7.11
C HIS A 808 -18.79 17.15 -7.66
N GLY A 809 -19.88 17.48 -6.97
CA GLY A 809 -20.77 18.58 -7.31
C GLY A 809 -21.60 18.33 -8.57
N MET A 810 -21.32 19.04 -9.67
CA MET A 810 -22.04 18.92 -10.94
C MET A 810 -21.09 18.87 -12.16
N GLN A 811 -21.53 18.32 -13.27
CA GLN A 811 -20.82 18.32 -14.54
C GLN A 811 -21.52 19.24 -15.54
N VAL A 812 -20.79 20.09 -16.27
CA VAL A 812 -21.28 20.66 -17.54
C VAL A 812 -21.24 19.54 -18.58
N LYS A 813 -22.34 18.78 -18.66
CA LYS A 813 -22.43 17.57 -19.50
C LYS A 813 -22.55 17.92 -20.97
N TYR A 814 -23.40 18.90 -21.27
CA TYR A 814 -23.58 19.43 -22.62
C TYR A 814 -23.39 20.94 -22.60
N SER A 815 -22.61 21.45 -23.55
CA SER A 815 -22.44 22.88 -23.82
C SER A 815 -22.34 23.05 -25.34
N LEU A 816 -23.47 23.36 -25.96
CA LEU A 816 -23.65 23.35 -27.41
C LEU A 816 -23.99 24.75 -27.91
N ASP A 817 -23.21 25.26 -28.86
CA ASP A 817 -23.56 26.39 -29.72
C ASP A 817 -24.05 25.87 -31.07
N PHE A 818 -25.24 26.30 -31.47
CA PHE A 818 -25.86 25.79 -32.68
C PHE A 818 -25.43 26.60 -33.92
N PRO A 819 -25.50 26.02 -35.13
CA PRO A 819 -25.06 26.69 -36.35
C PRO A 819 -25.75 28.05 -36.54
N GLY A 820 -24.99 29.12 -36.78
CA GLY A 820 -25.51 30.49 -36.90
C GLY A 820 -25.72 31.21 -35.55
N ALA A 821 -25.30 30.63 -34.43
CA ALA A 821 -25.30 31.31 -33.14
C ALA A 821 -24.37 32.54 -33.17
N PRO A 822 -24.81 33.66 -32.57
CA PRO A 822 -23.95 34.83 -32.45
C PRO A 822 -22.69 34.58 -31.60
N ASN A 823 -21.62 35.34 -31.87
CA ASN A 823 -20.31 35.10 -31.27
C ASN A 823 -20.31 35.53 -29.78
N GLY A 824 -19.93 34.62 -28.88
CA GLY A 824 -19.91 34.84 -27.44
C GLY A 824 -21.09 34.23 -26.67
N VAL A 825 -22.07 33.64 -27.38
CA VAL A 825 -23.28 33.07 -26.75
C VAL A 825 -22.95 31.89 -25.86
N ILE A 826 -22.01 31.02 -26.26
CA ILE A 826 -21.63 29.84 -25.46
C ILE A 826 -20.90 30.25 -24.17
N GLU A 827 -19.99 31.22 -24.24
CA GLU A 827 -19.34 31.81 -23.07
C GLU A 827 -20.38 32.41 -22.12
N TYR A 828 -21.38 33.10 -22.68
CA TYR A 828 -22.41 33.76 -21.89
C TYR A 828 -23.28 32.76 -21.12
N ILE A 829 -23.82 31.74 -21.80
CA ILE A 829 -24.69 30.74 -21.16
C ILE A 829 -23.93 29.81 -20.20
N VAL A 830 -22.69 29.42 -20.51
CA VAL A 830 -21.88 28.58 -19.61
C VAL A 830 -21.51 29.35 -18.35
N THR A 831 -21.09 30.62 -18.49
CA THR A 831 -20.79 31.49 -17.34
C THR A 831 -22.03 31.69 -16.47
N HIS A 832 -23.20 31.92 -17.10
CA HIS A 832 -24.48 32.04 -16.39
C HIS A 832 -24.86 30.74 -15.65
N ALA A 833 -24.67 29.58 -16.27
CA ALA A 833 -24.93 28.29 -15.63
C ALA A 833 -24.01 28.05 -14.41
N ILE A 834 -22.72 28.36 -14.53
CA ILE A 834 -21.74 28.26 -13.42
C ILE A 834 -22.15 29.19 -12.26
N GLN A 835 -22.47 30.45 -12.56
CA GLN A 835 -22.89 31.42 -11.53
C GLN A 835 -24.22 31.04 -10.87
N THR A 836 -25.14 30.46 -11.64
CA THR A 836 -26.42 29.98 -11.12
C THR A 836 -26.20 28.78 -10.19
N ALA A 837 -25.32 27.84 -10.57
CA ALA A 837 -24.92 26.73 -9.72
C ALA A 837 -24.25 27.21 -8.41
N ALA A 838 -23.35 28.20 -8.49
CA ALA A 838 -22.70 28.80 -7.33
C ALA A 838 -23.71 29.38 -6.33
N LYS A 839 -24.71 30.14 -6.83
CA LYS A 839 -25.77 30.75 -6.00
C LYS A 839 -26.64 29.71 -5.30
N SER A 840 -26.79 28.51 -5.89
CA SER A 840 -27.51 27.39 -5.29
C SER A 840 -26.66 26.52 -4.35
N GLY A 841 -25.43 26.93 -4.03
CA GLY A 841 -24.56 26.25 -3.07
C GLY A 841 -23.75 25.07 -3.65
N VAL A 842 -23.66 24.94 -4.98
CA VAL A 842 -22.78 23.95 -5.62
C VAL A 842 -21.33 24.35 -5.37
N LYS A 843 -20.55 23.46 -4.75
CA LYS A 843 -19.15 23.72 -4.36
C LYS A 843 -18.10 23.36 -5.41
N GLY A 844 -18.48 22.56 -6.40
CA GLY A 844 -17.57 22.08 -7.44
C GLY A 844 -18.33 21.79 -8.73
N LEU A 845 -17.69 22.10 -9.85
CA LEU A 845 -18.21 21.83 -11.18
C LEU A 845 -17.11 21.23 -12.04
N THR A 846 -17.42 20.34 -12.98
CA THR A 846 -16.43 19.81 -13.92
C THR A 846 -16.91 19.83 -15.37
N PHE A 847 -15.98 19.98 -16.32
CA PHE A 847 -16.26 19.90 -17.75
C PHE A 847 -16.04 18.49 -18.36
N GLY A 848 -15.70 17.50 -17.53
CA GLY A 848 -15.34 16.17 -18.01
C GLY A 848 -13.83 16.00 -18.17
N ALA A 849 -13.42 14.75 -18.42
CA ALA A 849 -12.06 14.39 -18.76
C ALA A 849 -11.57 15.09 -20.05
N GLY A 850 -10.42 15.76 -19.95
CA GLY A 850 -9.64 16.36 -21.04
C GLY A 850 -8.24 15.77 -21.14
N ALA A 851 -7.62 15.85 -22.31
CA ALA A 851 -6.24 15.42 -22.51
C ALA A 851 -5.26 16.42 -21.87
N THR A 852 -4.30 15.94 -21.09
CA THR A 852 -3.27 16.79 -20.48
C THR A 852 -2.16 17.12 -21.47
N SER A 853 -1.43 18.20 -21.23
CA SER A 853 -0.26 18.56 -22.05
C SER A 853 0.93 17.61 -21.88
N GLN A 854 0.97 16.86 -20.77
CA GLN A 854 2.04 15.95 -20.40
C GLN A 854 1.49 14.56 -20.05
N LEU A 855 2.31 13.54 -20.28
CA LEU A 855 2.09 12.18 -19.79
C LEU A 855 2.91 11.99 -18.51
N THR A 856 2.28 11.51 -17.45
CA THR A 856 2.93 11.19 -16.17
C THR A 856 2.84 9.69 -15.91
N ALA A 857 3.97 9.09 -15.50
CA ALA A 857 3.99 7.70 -15.07
C ALA A 857 3.31 7.54 -13.71
N GLY A 858 2.45 6.53 -13.58
CA GLY A 858 1.87 6.12 -12.30
C GLY A 858 2.62 4.93 -11.68
N HIS A 859 1.92 4.16 -10.84
CA HIS A 859 2.44 2.95 -10.20
C HIS A 859 3.03 1.94 -11.20
N ASN A 860 4.11 1.29 -10.77
CA ASN A 860 4.78 0.18 -11.44
C ASN A 860 5.28 0.46 -12.88
N MET A 861 5.42 1.73 -13.25
CA MET A 861 6.09 2.19 -14.48
C MET A 861 7.49 2.72 -14.14
N ARG A 862 8.56 2.12 -14.70
CA ARG A 862 9.95 2.57 -14.49
C ARG A 862 10.78 2.47 -15.78
N GLY A 863 11.80 3.33 -15.90
CA GLY A 863 12.90 3.21 -16.86
C GLY A 863 12.73 3.98 -18.18
N THR A 864 13.60 3.68 -19.15
CA THR A 864 13.74 4.33 -20.46
C THR A 864 12.49 4.26 -21.35
N LYS A 865 11.61 3.28 -21.13
CA LYS A 865 10.33 3.13 -21.86
C LYS A 865 9.32 4.24 -21.55
N VAL A 866 9.37 4.82 -20.35
CA VAL A 866 8.47 5.93 -19.96
C VAL A 866 8.80 7.19 -20.76
N LYS A 867 10.10 7.55 -20.85
CA LYS A 867 10.55 8.71 -21.63
C LYS A 867 10.21 8.63 -23.11
N MET A 868 10.24 7.42 -23.69
CA MET A 868 9.81 7.19 -25.07
C MET A 868 8.30 7.42 -25.24
N LEU A 869 7.48 6.94 -24.30
CA LEU A 869 6.03 7.14 -24.31
C LEU A 869 5.64 8.61 -24.11
N GLU A 870 6.34 9.33 -23.22
CA GLU A 870 6.17 10.78 -23.02
C GLU A 870 6.41 11.54 -24.33
N HIS A 871 7.55 11.32 -24.99
CA HIS A 871 7.89 12.00 -26.24
C HIS A 871 6.91 11.66 -27.40
N THR A 872 6.46 10.40 -27.46
CA THR A 872 5.48 9.96 -28.45
C THR A 872 4.12 10.62 -28.22
N TYR A 873 3.68 10.70 -26.96
CA TYR A 873 2.42 11.35 -26.59
C TYR A 873 2.47 12.85 -26.85
N GLU A 874 3.54 13.55 -26.49
CA GLU A 874 3.71 14.99 -26.76
C GLU A 874 3.60 15.31 -28.26
N THR A 875 4.17 14.45 -29.10
CA THR A 875 4.13 14.60 -30.57
C THR A 875 2.70 14.40 -31.09
N LEU A 876 2.00 13.37 -30.61
CA LEU A 876 0.61 13.08 -30.98
C LEU A 876 -0.35 14.16 -30.47
N ALA A 877 -0.20 14.62 -29.22
CA ALA A 877 -1.04 15.65 -28.62
C ALA A 877 -0.95 16.98 -29.39
N LYS A 878 0.25 17.35 -29.87
CA LYS A 878 0.47 18.51 -30.75
C LYS A 878 -0.15 18.30 -32.14
N GLN A 879 0.04 17.13 -32.74
CA GLN A 879 -0.45 16.81 -34.09
C GLN A 879 -1.99 16.77 -34.16
N PHE A 880 -2.66 16.25 -33.13
CA PHE A 880 -4.12 16.12 -33.08
C PHE A 880 -4.82 17.29 -32.35
N HIS A 881 -4.07 18.33 -31.94
CA HIS A 881 -4.58 19.52 -31.24
C HIS A 881 -5.44 19.18 -30.00
N LEU A 882 -5.07 18.14 -29.26
CA LEU A 882 -5.89 17.58 -28.16
C LEU A 882 -6.10 18.56 -26.98
N VAL A 883 -5.27 19.61 -26.87
CA VAL A 883 -5.25 20.56 -25.74
C VAL A 883 -6.08 21.84 -25.99
N ARG A 884 -6.56 22.10 -27.23
CA ARG A 884 -7.28 23.35 -27.54
C ARG A 884 -8.58 23.56 -26.75
N LYS A 885 -9.28 22.48 -26.39
CA LYS A 885 -10.50 22.56 -25.55
C LYS A 885 -10.18 22.93 -24.10
N SER A 886 -9.05 22.47 -23.60
CA SER A 886 -8.56 22.76 -22.25
C SER A 886 -8.20 24.23 -22.08
N GLU A 887 -7.66 24.88 -23.11
CA GLU A 887 -7.38 26.34 -23.10
C GLU A 887 -8.63 27.19 -22.88
N PHE A 888 -9.77 26.81 -23.48
CA PHE A 888 -11.05 27.49 -23.27
C PHE A 888 -11.53 27.34 -21.83
N ARG A 889 -11.47 26.12 -21.29
CA ARG A 889 -11.95 25.79 -19.94
C ARG A 889 -11.05 26.40 -18.86
N ALA A 890 -9.75 26.49 -19.11
CA ALA A 890 -8.80 27.19 -18.24
C ALA A 890 -9.16 28.67 -18.06
N LYS A 891 -9.64 29.36 -19.11
CA LYS A 891 -10.13 30.76 -19.01
C LYS A 891 -11.39 30.88 -18.13
N LEU A 892 -12.15 29.79 -17.96
CA LEU A 892 -13.29 29.71 -17.03
C LEU A 892 -12.87 29.31 -15.61
N GLY A 893 -11.57 29.18 -15.35
CA GLY A 893 -11.01 28.81 -14.05
C GLY A 893 -10.92 27.31 -13.80
N ALA A 894 -10.91 26.49 -14.85
CA ALA A 894 -10.73 25.05 -14.72
C ALA A 894 -9.29 24.70 -14.31
N THR A 895 -9.18 23.73 -13.42
CA THR A 895 -7.94 23.13 -12.92
C THR A 895 -7.94 21.64 -13.25
N GLU A 896 -6.77 21.09 -13.52
CA GLU A 896 -6.60 19.68 -13.87
C GLU A 896 -6.59 18.81 -12.61
N ASP A 897 -7.51 17.85 -12.51
CA ASP A 897 -7.53 16.77 -11.52
C ASP A 897 -7.15 15.43 -12.20
N PRO A 898 -5.94 14.88 -11.96
CA PRO A 898 -5.41 13.77 -12.76
C PRO A 898 -6.26 12.49 -12.77
N LEU A 899 -6.41 11.90 -13.96
CA LEU A 899 -7.06 10.62 -14.18
C LEU A 899 -6.10 9.61 -14.82
N TYR A 900 -6.27 8.34 -14.48
CA TYR A 900 -5.31 7.31 -14.84
C TYR A 900 -5.89 6.25 -15.78
N ILE A 901 -5.01 5.73 -16.61
CA ILE A 901 -5.17 4.49 -17.36
C ILE A 901 -4.36 3.42 -16.63
N SER A 902 -5.03 2.40 -16.11
CA SER A 902 -4.45 1.31 -15.34
C SER A 902 -4.70 -0.04 -16.00
N TYR A 903 -3.67 -0.89 -16.08
CA TYR A 903 -3.74 -2.19 -16.73
C TYR A 903 -2.83 -3.23 -16.07
N PRO A 904 -3.16 -4.53 -16.14
CA PRO A 904 -2.29 -5.59 -15.64
C PRO A 904 -0.90 -5.57 -16.31
N THR A 905 0.13 -6.10 -15.66
CA THR A 905 1.54 -6.04 -16.12
C THR A 905 1.78 -6.56 -17.56
N HIS A 906 0.96 -7.51 -18.02
CA HIS A 906 0.96 -8.04 -19.40
C HIS A 906 -0.33 -7.73 -20.17
N GLY A 907 -1.11 -6.76 -19.67
CA GLY A 907 -2.45 -6.42 -20.14
C GLY A 907 -2.48 -5.48 -21.33
N LEU A 908 -1.48 -4.61 -21.51
CA LEU A 908 -1.50 -3.60 -22.58
C LEU A 908 -0.52 -3.94 -23.71
N GLY A 909 -1.00 -4.73 -24.68
CA GLY A 909 -0.34 -4.92 -25.98
C GLY A 909 -0.93 -4.00 -27.07
N SER A 910 -0.47 -4.13 -28.32
CA SER A 910 -0.99 -3.35 -29.47
C SER A 910 -2.51 -3.45 -29.64
N LYS A 911 -3.09 -4.63 -29.39
CA LYS A 911 -4.55 -4.84 -29.38
C LYS A 911 -5.26 -4.11 -28.24
N GLY A 912 -4.62 -3.97 -27.08
CA GLY A 912 -5.15 -3.23 -25.94
C GLY A 912 -5.16 -1.72 -26.20
N ILE A 913 -4.09 -1.18 -26.79
CA ILE A 913 -4.03 0.22 -27.23
C ILE A 913 -5.12 0.50 -28.27
N ARG A 914 -5.28 -0.38 -29.27
CA ARG A 914 -6.37 -0.25 -30.24
C ARG A 914 -7.75 -0.32 -29.60
N ALA A 915 -7.94 -1.15 -28.57
CA ALA A 915 -9.20 -1.20 -27.84
C ALA A 915 -9.51 0.11 -27.09
N ILE A 916 -8.49 0.79 -26.56
CA ILE A 916 -8.63 2.13 -25.96
C ILE A 916 -8.98 3.16 -27.04
N LEU A 917 -8.28 3.17 -28.18
CA LEU A 917 -8.56 4.10 -29.28
C LEU A 917 -9.98 3.92 -29.83
N ASN A 918 -10.38 2.69 -30.11
CA ASN A 918 -11.73 2.35 -30.57
C ASN A 918 -12.83 2.68 -29.55
N PHE A 919 -12.52 2.80 -28.26
CA PHE A 919 -13.50 3.23 -27.26
C PHE A 919 -13.80 4.73 -27.38
N PHE A 920 -12.80 5.51 -27.79
CA PHE A 920 -12.91 6.95 -27.95
C PHE A 920 -13.34 7.37 -29.36
N GLU A 921 -13.03 6.58 -30.39
CA GLU A 921 -13.45 6.80 -31.78
C GLU A 921 -14.92 6.42 -32.00
N ASP A 922 -15.64 7.31 -32.70
CA ASP A 922 -16.95 7.05 -33.32
C ASP A 922 -16.98 7.64 -34.74
#